data_AF-A0A3M3GMX1-F1
#
_entry.id   AF-A0A3M3GMX1-F1
#
_cell.length_a   1.000
_cell.length_b   1.000
_cell.length_c   1.000
_cell.angle_alpha   90.00
_cell.angle_beta   90.00
_cell.angle_gamma   90.00
#
_symmetry.space_group_name_H-M   'P 1'
#
loop_
_entity.id
_entity.type
_entity.pdbx_description
1 polymer ?
#
loop_
_entity_poly.entity_id
_entity_poly.type
_entity_poly.pdbx_seq_one_letter_code
_entity_poly.pdbx_strand_id
1 'polypeptide(L)'
;MKRQAPLATPWPAASRALNCEPAAWLRWTFRVNVPYRKPAFHSVHLAMVVSLLMVSTPGVAVEPGALPTGGKVVGGQALLHQQGNQLVVEQHSDRAILDWQSFDIGQNASVRFNQPGSNATALNRVTGGGGQSLIQGSLSANGRVYLVNGAGVLFGPSAQVNTGGLVASTLDIANEDFLAGRDRFVLTNQSKGEVVNQGHISARNGTVALLGRTVGNTGSISADNGNVVLAGGQEVSFAAGADGHLQIAVSASELQSSIRNGGAIYADGGQIVLNAQGSNALASAVVSNTGTLQAHTMAEHEGKILLLADLEHGGRAEVAGTLDASAINGGNGGFVETSGAQVQIAPATRVTTQAPKGQTGKWLVDPTDFTVSAGGQAQTTSGIGADTLVSNLASTNVLLQTDAQGSEPGDLNIQAPISWNAATTLSLLTLRDVNINAPISAVNGGLTLNIARNVNVNAAIDVGTFYFLGGTWTQNSANLPTFQAHDFRLNGGSFLRANGGDGSSSNPYLLTDVYGVQGMQGFLSSHFKLANDIQAVGTQNWNCDSSCSGFVSIGNFDRPFTGSLDGGGHLIDKLQVSVHASSQSTNAEAGLFGTLGSGAHVTHLGLTDGFFSASGGNDNFAGSLAARNLGSIDSSYSTGSVATGDANADQNIAGGLVGNNTFTTVNGTAQGGTISGSYSTALVIASGGKTSAFAGGLVGTNVQATIYQSYAVGSASASGGIDLNYAGGLVADNIGTVQQSYALGSATALRGNRTFVGGLLGQHSGNTITDSFYATTDSSGAGINNASNYNSVGIGKSRSELTTLSTFQNWDIDATGGTGRTWRLYEGQTTPLLRSFLKPVNATVNDNGRVYDGSTATVSGNGFTLSVGSAQVLGTPTYASTSARNAGAYALSMSGLYSDQLGYDISYVQGTYTISQRAIGGAFTADNKIYDGTTTATVHGGLDSNTVVAGDDLSVTTNGLFADKNVGQGKAVSVLGSLTGADAGNYQFIAPSNGSVVAAITPRTIGGAFT
;
A
#
# COMPACT_ATOMS: atom_id res chain seq x y z
N MET A 1 -45.07 -7.44 10.33
CA MET A 1 -46.25 -7.10 11.16
C MET A 1 -45.86 -7.20 12.64
N LYS A 2 -46.44 -6.36 13.54
CA LYS A 2 -46.74 -6.56 14.99
C LYS A 2 -45.90 -7.61 15.76
N ARG A 3 -45.28 -7.40 16.94
CA ARG A 3 -45.48 -6.52 18.14
C ARG A 3 -44.20 -6.69 19.04
N GLN A 4 -43.86 -5.98 20.12
CA GLN A 4 -44.39 -4.83 20.89
C GLN A 4 -43.22 -4.16 21.69
N ALA A 5 -43.49 -3.13 22.51
CA ALA A 5 -42.60 -2.61 23.58
C ALA A 5 -43.24 -2.81 24.99
N PRO A 6 -42.54 -2.49 26.10
CA PRO A 6 -42.81 -1.18 26.74
C PRO A 6 -41.61 -0.46 27.40
N LEU A 7 -41.82 0.81 27.75
CA LEU A 7 -40.95 1.73 28.50
C LEU A 7 -41.28 1.76 30.01
N ALA A 8 -40.31 2.11 30.87
CA ALA A 8 -40.49 3.03 32.02
C ALA A 8 -39.17 3.40 32.72
N THR A 9 -38.98 4.69 33.04
CA THR A 9 -38.03 5.21 34.05
C THR A 9 -38.80 5.69 35.29
N PRO A 10 -38.16 6.09 36.41
CA PRO A 10 -37.94 7.54 36.64
C PRO A 10 -36.69 7.93 37.47
N TRP A 11 -36.42 9.25 37.51
CA TRP A 11 -35.46 9.96 38.39
C TRP A 11 -36.02 10.21 39.81
N PRO A 12 -35.21 10.73 40.77
CA PRO A 12 -35.26 12.17 41.06
C PRO A 12 -33.88 12.85 41.30
N ALA A 13 -33.87 14.18 41.46
CA ALA A 13 -32.66 15.03 41.45
C ALA A 13 -32.52 15.99 42.66
N ALA A 14 -31.29 16.41 42.97
CA ALA A 14 -30.85 17.63 43.69
C ALA A 14 -29.29 17.63 43.75
N SER A 15 -28.51 18.72 43.78
CA SER A 15 -28.79 20.17 43.87
C SER A 15 -27.64 20.99 43.20
N ARG A 16 -27.88 22.28 42.89
CA ARG A 16 -26.88 23.22 42.34
C ARG A 16 -26.10 23.97 43.43
N ALA A 17 -24.84 24.33 43.13
CA ALA A 17 -24.26 25.64 43.50
C ALA A 17 -23.09 26.01 42.54
N LEU A 18 -23.04 27.27 42.08
CA LEU A 18 -21.86 27.86 41.44
C LEU A 18 -20.99 28.55 42.51
N ASN A 19 -19.67 28.65 42.30
CA ASN A 19 -18.98 29.95 42.17
C ASN A 19 -17.45 29.83 41.96
N CYS A 20 -16.95 30.75 41.12
CA CYS A 20 -15.63 31.40 41.03
C CYS A 20 -14.30 30.74 41.45
N GLU A 21 -13.29 30.96 40.61
CA GLU A 21 -11.84 30.86 40.82
C GLU A 21 -11.30 31.86 41.90
N PRO A 22 -9.97 31.98 42.20
CA PRO A 22 -8.78 31.30 41.67
C PRO A 22 -7.71 30.88 42.73
N ALA A 23 -6.49 30.56 42.25
CA ALA A 23 -5.17 30.65 42.91
C ALA A 23 -4.44 29.38 43.44
N ALA A 24 -3.64 28.80 42.52
CA ALA A 24 -2.16 28.80 42.55
C ALA A 24 -1.30 27.97 43.55
N TRP A 25 -0.11 27.60 43.03
CA TRP A 25 1.12 27.06 43.68
C TRP A 25 1.09 25.64 44.29
N LEU A 26 1.79 24.70 43.63
CA LEU A 26 3.18 24.40 44.03
C LEU A 26 3.99 23.75 42.89
N ARG A 27 5.30 24.02 42.85
CA ARG A 27 6.27 23.40 41.92
C ARG A 27 6.95 22.21 42.59
N TRP A 28 7.30 21.18 41.83
CA TRP A 28 8.60 20.50 41.98
C TRP A 28 9.20 20.20 40.60
N THR A 29 10.52 20.19 40.53
CA THR A 29 11.30 20.36 39.29
C THR A 29 12.10 19.13 38.92
N PHE A 30 12.20 18.83 37.63
CA PHE A 30 13.39 18.20 37.06
C PHE A 30 13.91 19.03 35.89
N ARG A 31 15.22 19.32 35.88
CA ARG A 31 15.93 19.94 34.77
C ARG A 31 16.70 18.87 34.02
N VAL A 32 16.59 18.85 32.70
CA VAL A 32 17.68 18.44 31.79
C VAL A 32 17.88 19.60 30.82
N ASN A 33 19.14 19.93 30.53
CA ASN A 33 19.53 21.22 29.97
C ASN A 33 20.49 21.00 28.79
N VAL A 34 19.98 21.11 27.56
CA VAL A 34 20.76 21.09 26.30
C VAL A 34 20.16 22.16 25.37
N PRO A 35 20.95 23.01 24.68
CA PRO A 35 20.48 24.34 24.30
C PRO A 35 19.82 24.41 22.91
N TYR A 36 18.58 24.89 22.87
CA TYR A 36 17.91 25.27 21.63
C TYR A 36 18.04 26.80 21.40
N ARG A 37 18.78 27.21 20.36
CA ARG A 37 18.82 28.62 19.93
C ARG A 37 17.51 28.97 19.23
N LYS A 38 16.71 29.84 19.83
CA LYS A 38 15.55 30.48 19.18
C LYS A 38 16.02 31.44 18.06
N PRO A 39 15.41 31.41 16.86
CA PRO A 39 15.06 32.61 16.13
C PRO A 39 13.74 33.18 16.67
N ALA A 40 13.53 34.49 16.54
CA ALA A 40 12.37 35.17 17.10
C ALA A 40 11.15 35.10 16.17
N PHE A 41 10.02 34.59 16.68
CA PHE A 41 8.72 34.79 16.06
C PHE A 41 8.16 36.17 16.43
N HIS A 42 8.24 37.12 15.51
CA HIS A 42 7.36 38.28 15.25
C HIS A 42 7.50 38.51 13.72
N SER A 43 6.47 38.57 12.89
CA SER A 43 5.21 39.30 13.07
C SER A 43 4.04 38.64 12.34
N VAL A 44 2.83 38.78 12.88
CA VAL A 44 1.57 38.51 12.16
C VAL A 44 1.23 39.74 11.31
N HIS A 45 1.34 39.65 9.98
CA HIS A 45 0.89 40.73 9.09
C HIS A 45 0.10 40.19 7.88
N LEU A 46 -1.21 40.35 8.00
CA LEU A 46 -2.15 40.88 7.00
C LEU A 46 -1.99 40.41 5.54
N ALA A 47 -3.02 39.73 5.03
CA ALA A 47 -3.19 39.52 3.60
C ALA A 47 -3.19 40.87 2.85
N MET A 48 -2.12 41.15 2.11
CA MET A 48 -2.06 42.29 1.21
C MET A 48 -2.94 42.02 0.00
N VAL A 49 -4.21 42.41 0.10
CA VAL A 49 -4.93 42.90 -1.08
C VAL A 49 -4.20 44.15 -1.54
N VAL A 50 -3.22 43.99 -2.44
CA VAL A 50 -2.49 45.11 -3.07
C VAL A 50 -3.48 45.85 -3.95
N SER A 51 -4.19 46.78 -3.32
CA SER A 51 -5.16 47.65 -3.97
C SER A 51 -4.45 48.49 -5.03
N LEU A 52 -5.13 48.69 -6.15
CA LEU A 52 -4.62 49.32 -7.37
C LEU A 52 -4.31 50.83 -7.18
N LEU A 53 -3.25 51.14 -6.44
CA LEU A 53 -2.65 52.47 -6.38
C LEU A 53 -1.74 52.70 -7.59
N MET A 54 -2.35 52.66 -8.77
CA MET A 54 -1.83 53.43 -9.90
C MET A 54 -1.86 54.89 -9.45
N VAL A 55 -0.69 55.49 -9.23
CA VAL A 55 -0.59 56.93 -8.98
C VAL A 55 -0.93 57.62 -10.28
N SER A 56 -2.21 57.96 -10.45
CA SER A 56 -2.66 58.84 -11.51
C SER A 56 -2.01 60.20 -11.27
N THR A 57 -0.87 60.43 -11.94
CA THR A 57 -0.42 61.80 -12.20
C THR A 57 -1.58 62.54 -12.87
N PRO A 58 -1.80 63.83 -12.56
CA PRO A 58 -2.87 64.59 -13.20
C PRO A 58 -2.57 64.67 -14.70
N GLY A 59 -3.22 63.80 -15.48
CA GLY A 59 -2.98 63.65 -16.90
C GLY A 59 -3.36 64.93 -17.64
N VAL A 60 -2.52 65.34 -18.57
CA VAL A 60 -2.86 66.37 -19.55
C VAL A 60 -4.08 65.86 -20.32
N ALA A 61 -5.22 66.55 -20.18
CA ALA A 61 -6.44 66.15 -20.85
C ALA A 61 -6.26 66.32 -22.37
N VAL A 62 -6.34 65.20 -23.10
CA VAL A 62 -6.36 65.20 -24.56
C VAL A 62 -7.64 65.85 -25.05
N GLU A 63 -7.55 66.75 -26.03
CA GLU A 63 -8.75 67.31 -26.64
C GLU A 63 -9.61 66.19 -27.26
N PRO A 64 -10.94 66.21 -27.13
CA PRO A 64 -11.79 65.13 -27.63
C PRO A 64 -11.60 64.80 -29.12
N GLY A 65 -11.20 65.77 -29.95
CA GLY A 65 -10.93 65.58 -31.38
C GLY A 65 -9.46 65.35 -31.76
N ALA A 66 -8.55 65.20 -30.78
CA ALA A 66 -7.12 65.09 -31.05
C ALA A 66 -6.77 63.84 -31.89
N LEU A 67 -5.79 64.02 -32.77
CA LEU A 67 -5.25 63.01 -33.66
C LEU A 67 -3.71 63.00 -33.57
N PRO A 68 -3.03 61.93 -34.04
CA PRO A 68 -1.57 61.87 -34.10
C PRO A 68 -0.96 63.04 -34.89
N THR A 69 0.15 63.59 -34.40
CA THR A 69 0.75 64.83 -34.92
C THR A 69 2.19 64.62 -35.42
N GLY A 70 2.60 65.39 -36.44
CA GLY A 70 3.98 65.37 -36.96
C GLY A 70 4.37 64.09 -37.71
N GLY A 71 3.40 63.32 -38.21
CA GLY A 71 3.63 62.03 -38.87
C GLY A 71 4.53 62.13 -40.12
N LYS A 72 5.61 61.34 -40.12
CA LYS A 72 6.58 61.25 -41.21
C LYS A 72 6.87 59.79 -41.55
N VAL A 73 6.66 59.41 -42.81
CA VAL A 73 7.09 58.09 -43.30
C VAL A 73 8.61 58.05 -43.40
N VAL A 74 9.24 57.09 -42.71
CA VAL A 74 10.69 56.89 -42.67
C VAL A 74 11.14 55.54 -43.25
N GLY A 75 10.20 54.64 -43.52
CA GLY A 75 10.43 53.39 -44.25
C GLY A 75 9.15 52.86 -44.89
N GLY A 76 9.26 52.18 -46.03
CA GLY A 76 8.10 51.70 -46.79
C GLY A 76 7.34 52.84 -47.51
N GLN A 77 6.05 52.62 -47.77
CA GLN A 77 5.16 53.54 -48.47
C GLN A 77 3.82 53.67 -47.73
N ALA A 78 3.47 54.89 -47.33
CA ALA A 78 2.17 55.23 -46.78
C ALA A 78 1.79 56.69 -47.10
N LEU A 79 0.49 56.98 -47.15
CA LEU A 79 -0.08 58.33 -47.29
C LEU A 79 -0.99 58.62 -46.10
N LEU A 80 -0.95 59.87 -45.61
CA LEU A 80 -1.72 60.32 -44.46
C LEU A 80 -2.84 61.26 -44.93
N HIS A 81 -4.09 60.90 -44.65
CA HIS A 81 -5.28 61.65 -45.04
C HIS A 81 -6.08 62.02 -43.79
N GLN A 82 -6.09 63.30 -43.41
CA GLN A 82 -6.88 63.80 -42.30
C GLN A 82 -8.17 64.48 -42.79
N GLN A 83 -9.30 64.11 -42.21
CA GLN A 83 -10.61 64.75 -42.44
C GLN A 83 -11.33 64.95 -41.10
N GLY A 84 -11.32 66.19 -40.59
CA GLY A 84 -11.85 66.50 -39.27
C GLY A 84 -11.13 65.70 -38.17
N ASN A 85 -11.90 65.00 -37.34
CA ASN A 85 -11.40 64.13 -36.27
C ASN A 85 -11.09 62.69 -36.75
N GLN A 86 -10.96 62.46 -38.05
CA GLN A 86 -10.54 61.18 -38.62
C GLN A 86 -9.19 61.30 -39.33
N LEU A 87 -8.29 60.36 -39.06
CA LEU A 87 -7.04 60.15 -39.78
C LEU A 87 -7.10 58.77 -40.47
N VAL A 88 -6.88 58.74 -41.78
CA VAL A 88 -6.70 57.51 -42.56
C VAL A 88 -5.24 57.43 -43.01
N VAL A 89 -4.61 56.29 -42.75
CA VAL A 89 -3.27 55.95 -43.23
C VAL A 89 -3.41 54.90 -44.32
N GLU A 90 -3.22 55.31 -45.57
CA GLU A 90 -3.22 54.43 -46.74
C GLU A 90 -1.81 53.87 -46.93
N GLN A 91 -1.57 52.63 -46.51
CA GLN A 91 -0.29 51.93 -46.63
C GLN A 91 -0.25 51.14 -47.95
N HIS A 92 0.86 51.26 -48.69
CA HIS A 92 1.06 50.64 -50.00
C HIS A 92 2.18 49.58 -50.05
N SER A 93 3.01 49.48 -48.99
CA SER A 93 4.02 48.41 -48.82
C SER A 93 3.64 47.45 -47.71
N ASP A 94 4.12 46.20 -47.74
CA ASP A 94 3.82 45.20 -46.68
C ASP A 94 4.30 45.63 -45.29
N ARG A 95 5.38 46.43 -45.22
CA ARG A 95 5.86 47.06 -43.99
C ARG A 95 6.07 48.55 -44.22
N ALA A 96 5.61 49.39 -43.30
CA ALA A 96 5.81 50.83 -43.31
C ALA A 96 6.17 51.32 -41.91
N ILE A 97 7.03 52.33 -41.83
CA ILE A 97 7.47 52.97 -40.58
C ILE A 97 7.08 54.45 -40.64
N LEU A 98 6.35 54.90 -39.64
CA LEU A 98 5.88 56.27 -39.45
C LEU A 98 6.41 56.77 -38.10
N ASP A 99 7.30 57.76 -38.13
CA ASP A 99 7.71 58.49 -36.93
C ASP A 99 6.71 59.63 -36.66
N TRP A 100 6.40 59.88 -35.38
CA TRP A 100 5.38 60.84 -34.94
C TRP A 100 5.92 61.75 -33.83
N GLN A 101 5.44 63.01 -33.80
CA GLN A 101 5.75 63.94 -32.70
C GLN A 101 4.94 63.57 -31.44
N SER A 102 3.64 63.29 -31.63
CA SER A 102 2.76 62.65 -30.66
C SER A 102 1.82 61.68 -31.37
N PHE A 103 1.32 60.66 -30.66
CA PHE A 103 0.34 59.72 -31.19
C PHE A 103 -0.76 59.54 -30.16
N ASP A 104 -1.81 60.36 -30.30
CA ASP A 104 -2.95 60.47 -29.39
C ASP A 104 -4.24 60.36 -30.19
N ILE A 105 -5.28 59.78 -29.60
CA ILE A 105 -6.60 59.66 -30.24
C ILE A 105 -7.65 60.08 -29.22
N GLY A 106 -8.15 61.30 -29.33
CA GLY A 106 -9.20 61.82 -28.44
C GLY A 106 -10.49 60.98 -28.50
N GLN A 107 -11.32 61.06 -27.45
CA GLN A 107 -12.55 60.24 -27.33
C GLN A 107 -13.54 60.34 -28.50
N ASN A 108 -13.52 61.46 -29.26
CA ASN A 108 -14.36 61.72 -30.43
C ASN A 108 -13.55 61.63 -31.75
N ALA A 109 -12.38 61.01 -31.72
CA ALA A 109 -11.48 60.87 -32.86
C ALA A 109 -11.30 59.41 -33.30
N SER A 110 -10.86 59.22 -34.54
CA SER A 110 -10.59 57.89 -35.09
C SER A 110 -9.35 57.86 -35.98
N VAL A 111 -8.55 56.80 -35.84
CA VAL A 111 -7.43 56.49 -36.73
C VAL A 111 -7.71 55.16 -37.43
N ARG A 112 -7.52 55.13 -38.75
CA ARG A 112 -7.73 53.94 -39.58
C ARG A 112 -6.53 53.67 -40.47
N PHE A 113 -5.97 52.47 -40.37
CA PHE A 113 -4.96 51.97 -41.31
C PHE A 113 -5.65 51.12 -42.38
N ASN A 114 -5.53 51.54 -43.64
CA ASN A 114 -5.89 50.74 -44.81
C ASN A 114 -4.58 50.20 -45.39
N GLN A 115 -4.37 48.88 -45.34
CA GLN A 115 -3.09 48.23 -45.62
C GLN A 115 -3.24 47.18 -46.73
N PRO A 116 -2.16 46.78 -47.44
CA PRO A 116 -2.26 45.90 -48.61
C PRO A 116 -2.86 44.51 -48.34
N GLY A 117 -2.79 44.03 -47.09
CA GLY A 117 -3.38 42.76 -46.67
C GLY A 117 -3.32 42.59 -45.14
N SER A 118 -3.89 41.50 -44.62
CA SER A 118 -3.96 41.23 -43.18
C SER A 118 -2.61 40.98 -42.50
N ASN A 119 -1.59 40.59 -43.27
CA ASN A 119 -0.22 40.41 -42.77
C ASN A 119 0.64 41.68 -42.88
N ALA A 120 0.16 42.72 -43.57
CA ALA A 120 0.89 43.98 -43.65
C ALA A 120 0.95 44.67 -42.28
N THR A 121 2.05 45.35 -41.99
CA THR A 121 2.34 45.93 -40.66
C THR A 121 2.73 47.40 -40.76
N ALA A 122 2.12 48.26 -39.94
CA ALA A 122 2.47 49.66 -39.78
C ALA A 122 3.16 49.89 -38.43
N LEU A 123 4.43 50.27 -38.41
CA LEU A 123 5.14 50.71 -37.21
C LEU A 123 4.96 52.22 -37.03
N ASN A 124 4.36 52.61 -35.91
CA ASN A 124 4.18 53.99 -35.49
C ASN A 124 5.10 54.24 -34.30
N ARG A 125 6.18 55.00 -34.47
CA ARG A 125 7.13 55.31 -33.40
C ARG A 125 6.99 56.77 -32.97
N VAL A 126 6.78 57.03 -31.69
CA VAL A 126 6.74 58.40 -31.15
C VAL A 126 8.16 58.84 -30.79
N THR A 127 8.64 59.88 -31.48
CA THR A 127 10.01 60.43 -31.33
C THR A 127 10.03 61.85 -30.78
N GLY A 128 8.89 62.55 -30.77
CA GLY A 128 8.81 63.97 -30.44
C GLY A 128 8.91 64.37 -28.97
N GLY A 129 9.13 63.42 -28.05
CA GLY A 129 9.27 63.68 -26.61
C GLY A 129 7.99 64.19 -25.90
N GLY A 130 6.83 64.14 -26.55
CA GLY A 130 5.57 64.75 -26.10
C GLY A 130 4.83 64.08 -24.93
N GLY A 131 5.38 62.99 -24.36
CA GLY A 131 4.75 62.23 -23.28
C GLY A 131 4.11 60.91 -23.74
N GLN A 132 3.34 60.29 -22.85
CA GLN A 132 2.62 59.03 -23.08
C GLN A 132 1.58 59.20 -24.20
N SER A 133 1.46 58.19 -25.06
CA SER A 133 0.39 58.10 -26.06
C SER A 133 -0.95 57.82 -25.39
N LEU A 134 -1.91 58.74 -25.55
CA LEU A 134 -3.22 58.68 -24.91
C LEU A 134 -4.30 58.32 -25.94
N ILE A 135 -4.75 57.07 -25.90
CA ILE A 135 -5.74 56.51 -26.81
C ILE A 135 -7.09 56.42 -26.10
N GLN A 136 -8.05 57.25 -26.48
CA GLN A 136 -9.41 57.31 -25.92
C GLN A 136 -10.51 57.07 -26.97
N GLY A 137 -10.23 57.34 -28.25
CA GLY A 137 -11.13 57.10 -29.37
C GLY A 137 -10.93 55.74 -30.05
N SER A 138 -11.19 55.68 -31.36
CA SER A 138 -11.13 54.45 -32.15
C SER A 138 -9.81 54.30 -32.91
N LEU A 139 -9.23 53.10 -32.88
CA LEU A 139 -8.12 52.68 -33.76
C LEU A 139 -8.55 51.45 -34.55
N SER A 140 -8.48 51.50 -35.88
CA SER A 140 -8.84 50.35 -36.73
C SER A 140 -7.80 50.04 -37.80
N ALA A 141 -7.63 48.77 -38.13
CA ALA A 141 -6.74 48.32 -39.20
C ALA A 141 -7.22 46.99 -39.81
N ASN A 142 -7.00 46.77 -41.11
CA ASN A 142 -7.22 45.46 -41.72
C ASN A 142 -6.01 44.52 -41.59
N GLY A 143 -4.83 45.06 -41.29
CA GLY A 143 -3.62 44.32 -40.93
C GLY A 143 -3.11 44.73 -39.54
N ARG A 144 -1.79 44.67 -39.34
CA ARG A 144 -1.14 44.83 -38.04
C ARG A 144 -0.68 46.27 -37.80
N VAL A 145 -0.79 46.73 -36.55
CA VAL A 145 -0.34 48.06 -36.10
C VAL A 145 0.59 47.91 -34.91
N TYR A 146 1.81 48.42 -35.03
CA TYR A 146 2.72 48.56 -33.90
C TYR A 146 2.73 50.03 -33.48
N LEU A 147 2.66 50.31 -32.19
CA LEU A 147 2.72 51.62 -31.57
C LEU A 147 3.82 51.59 -30.50
N VAL A 148 4.93 52.27 -30.78
CA VAL A 148 6.13 52.32 -29.94
C VAL A 148 6.27 53.73 -29.36
N ASN A 149 6.15 53.87 -28.05
CA ASN A 149 6.37 55.12 -27.34
C ASN A 149 7.05 54.84 -25.98
N GLY A 150 8.33 55.17 -25.86
CA GLY A 150 9.10 54.99 -24.62
C GLY A 150 8.52 55.71 -23.39
N ALA A 151 7.79 56.82 -23.60
CA ALA A 151 7.12 57.57 -22.55
C ALA A 151 5.80 56.94 -22.07
N GLY A 152 5.32 55.88 -22.73
CA GLY A 152 4.13 55.11 -22.33
C GLY A 152 3.06 55.02 -23.42
N VAL A 153 2.13 54.07 -23.24
CA VAL A 153 0.88 53.96 -24.03
C VAL A 153 -0.28 53.65 -23.09
N LEU A 154 -1.33 54.47 -23.08
CA LEU A 154 -2.54 54.23 -22.30
C LEU A 154 -3.76 54.17 -23.23
N PHE A 155 -4.45 53.04 -23.24
CA PHE A 155 -5.78 52.89 -23.80
C PHE A 155 -6.79 53.18 -22.68
N GLY A 156 -7.44 54.33 -22.71
CA GLY A 156 -8.44 54.74 -21.73
C GLY A 156 -9.76 53.94 -21.83
N PRO A 157 -10.70 54.11 -20.88
CA PRO A 157 -11.89 53.26 -20.77
C PRO A 157 -12.84 53.30 -21.98
N SER A 158 -12.80 54.37 -22.78
CA SER A 158 -13.61 54.52 -24.00
C SER A 158 -12.93 53.98 -25.27
N ALA A 159 -11.66 53.57 -25.19
CA ALA A 159 -10.87 53.19 -26.35
C ALA A 159 -11.41 51.91 -27.02
N GLN A 160 -11.48 51.92 -28.35
CA GLN A 160 -11.83 50.75 -29.16
C GLN A 160 -10.77 50.50 -30.22
N VAL A 161 -10.02 49.41 -30.06
CA VAL A 161 -8.95 49.00 -30.98
C VAL A 161 -9.38 47.73 -31.72
N ASN A 162 -9.46 47.78 -33.04
CA ASN A 162 -9.89 46.66 -33.89
C ASN A 162 -8.90 46.46 -35.05
N THR A 163 -8.00 45.48 -34.95
CA THR A 163 -6.88 45.31 -35.91
C THR A 163 -6.73 43.86 -36.37
N GLY A 164 -5.87 43.59 -37.35
CA GLY A 164 -5.34 42.25 -37.64
C GLY A 164 -4.20 41.82 -36.69
N GLY A 165 -3.82 42.69 -35.76
CA GLY A 165 -2.78 42.49 -34.76
C GLY A 165 -2.29 43.83 -34.20
N LEU A 166 -1.96 43.86 -32.92
CA LEU A 166 -1.50 45.05 -32.22
C LEU A 166 -0.20 44.75 -31.47
N VAL A 167 0.80 45.62 -31.57
CA VAL A 167 1.89 45.67 -30.59
C VAL A 167 1.92 47.07 -30.00
N ALA A 168 1.64 47.23 -28.71
CA ALA A 168 1.81 48.49 -28.00
C ALA A 168 3.01 48.35 -27.06
N SER A 169 4.03 49.22 -27.20
CA SER A 169 5.33 49.00 -26.59
C SER A 169 5.99 50.27 -26.06
N THR A 170 6.60 50.18 -24.87
CA THR A 170 7.61 51.14 -24.40
C THR A 170 9.03 50.72 -24.74
N LEU A 171 9.24 49.44 -25.10
CA LEU A 171 10.49 48.92 -25.67
C LEU A 171 10.57 49.34 -27.15
N ASP A 172 11.76 49.71 -27.64
CA ASP A 172 11.94 50.12 -29.04
C ASP A 172 12.33 48.92 -29.93
N ILE A 173 12.03 49.02 -31.23
CA ILE A 173 12.39 48.04 -32.25
C ILE A 173 13.27 48.73 -33.30
N ALA A 174 14.40 48.12 -33.66
CA ALA A 174 15.26 48.65 -34.71
C ALA A 174 14.53 48.65 -36.06
N ASN A 175 14.78 49.66 -36.91
CA ASN A 175 14.16 49.73 -38.23
C ASN A 175 14.52 48.49 -39.08
N GLU A 176 15.74 48.00 -38.93
CA GLU A 176 16.33 46.87 -39.63
C GLU A 176 15.72 45.54 -39.17
N ASP A 177 15.38 45.42 -37.88
CA ASP A 177 14.67 44.26 -37.32
C ASP A 177 13.21 44.27 -37.80
N PHE A 178 12.53 45.42 -37.67
CA PHE A 178 11.15 45.58 -38.15
C PHE A 178 11.00 45.28 -39.65
N LEU A 179 11.85 45.87 -40.51
CA LEU A 179 11.76 45.68 -41.97
C LEU A 179 12.09 44.24 -42.39
N ALA A 180 12.98 43.56 -41.67
CA ALA A 180 13.29 42.16 -41.90
C ALA A 180 12.27 41.18 -41.28
N GLY A 181 11.24 41.67 -40.58
CA GLY A 181 10.24 40.83 -39.94
C GLY A 181 10.69 40.11 -38.67
N ARG A 182 11.74 40.62 -38.02
CA ARG A 182 12.15 40.19 -36.68
C ARG A 182 11.46 41.05 -35.63
N ASP A 183 10.45 40.49 -34.97
CA ASP A 183 9.72 41.16 -33.89
C ASP A 183 10.55 41.13 -32.59
N ARG A 184 11.61 41.97 -32.55
CA ARG A 184 12.59 42.08 -31.46
C ARG A 184 12.57 43.48 -30.86
N PHE A 185 12.17 43.57 -29.60
CA PHE A 185 11.96 44.81 -28.88
C PHE A 185 12.93 44.91 -27.69
N VAL A 186 13.64 46.03 -27.57
CA VAL A 186 14.74 46.22 -26.61
C VAL A 186 14.46 47.39 -25.68
N LEU A 187 14.82 47.24 -24.40
CA LEU A 187 14.74 48.29 -23.39
C LEU A 187 15.79 49.37 -23.66
N THR A 188 15.36 50.63 -23.71
CA THR A 188 16.24 51.79 -23.95
C THR A 188 16.17 52.80 -22.81
N ASN A 189 17.08 53.77 -22.80
CA ASN A 189 17.01 54.93 -21.88
C ASN A 189 15.74 55.79 -22.04
N GLN A 190 14.96 55.61 -23.12
CA GLN A 190 13.67 56.27 -23.32
C GLN A 190 12.48 55.46 -22.77
N SER A 191 12.66 54.17 -22.51
CA SER A 191 11.64 53.22 -22.07
C SER A 191 11.28 53.39 -20.58
N LYS A 192 10.66 54.53 -20.25
CA LYS A 192 10.35 54.97 -18.88
C LYS A 192 8.87 54.89 -18.50
N GLY A 193 7.98 54.81 -19.49
CA GLY A 193 6.54 54.76 -19.28
C GLY A 193 6.00 53.35 -19.04
N GLU A 194 4.68 53.25 -19.03
CA GLU A 194 3.91 52.02 -18.85
C GLU A 194 3.01 51.76 -20.07
N VAL A 195 2.67 50.49 -20.32
CA VAL A 195 1.64 50.10 -21.29
C VAL A 195 0.39 49.65 -20.53
N VAL A 196 -0.69 50.43 -20.59
CA VAL A 196 -1.91 50.17 -19.81
C VAL A 196 -3.13 50.10 -20.71
N ASN A 197 -3.91 49.02 -20.61
CA ASN A 197 -5.23 48.90 -21.22
C ASN A 197 -6.36 49.01 -20.18
N GLN A 198 -7.26 49.95 -20.39
CA GLN A 198 -8.52 50.13 -19.68
C GLN A 198 -9.74 50.00 -20.62
N GLY A 199 -9.52 49.98 -21.95
CA GLY A 199 -10.55 49.92 -22.98
C GLY A 199 -10.74 48.51 -23.58
N HIS A 200 -11.21 48.46 -24.82
CA HIS A 200 -11.43 47.23 -25.57
C HIS A 200 -10.44 47.09 -26.73
N ILE A 201 -9.66 46.01 -26.74
CA ILE A 201 -8.71 45.66 -27.79
C ILE A 201 -9.13 44.32 -28.42
N SER A 202 -9.29 44.29 -29.73
CA SER A 202 -9.59 43.08 -30.51
C SER A 202 -8.63 42.91 -31.68
N ALA A 203 -8.12 41.68 -31.84
CA ALA A 203 -7.46 41.19 -33.03
C ALA A 203 -8.12 39.89 -33.51
N ARG A 204 -8.14 39.63 -34.82
CA ARG A 204 -8.67 38.38 -35.40
C ARG A 204 -7.56 37.57 -36.05
N ASN A 205 -7.35 36.32 -35.62
CA ASN A 205 -6.25 35.45 -36.08
C ASN A 205 -4.87 36.13 -35.97
N GLY A 206 -4.68 36.94 -34.93
CA GLY A 206 -3.56 37.87 -34.81
C GLY A 206 -3.01 37.93 -33.39
N THR A 207 -1.89 38.63 -33.22
CA THR A 207 -1.27 38.84 -31.90
C THR A 207 -1.66 40.20 -31.33
N VAL A 208 -2.01 40.23 -30.04
CA VAL A 208 -2.02 41.47 -29.23
C VAL A 208 -0.87 41.39 -28.24
N ALA A 209 0.19 42.16 -28.46
CA ALA A 209 1.32 42.26 -27.53
C ALA A 209 1.35 43.62 -26.83
N LEU A 210 1.39 43.62 -25.50
CA LEU A 210 1.62 44.80 -24.66
C LEU A 210 2.98 44.64 -23.99
N LEU A 211 3.95 45.48 -24.36
CA LEU A 211 5.38 45.27 -24.08
C LEU A 211 5.97 46.43 -23.28
N GLY A 212 6.55 46.15 -22.13
CA GLY A 212 7.17 47.20 -21.32
C GLY A 212 7.57 46.73 -19.94
N ARG A 213 8.23 47.61 -19.18
CA ARG A 213 8.61 47.31 -17.80
C ARG A 213 7.39 47.16 -16.90
N THR A 214 6.46 48.11 -16.98
CA THR A 214 5.13 47.96 -16.37
C THR A 214 4.09 47.76 -17.46
N VAL A 215 3.33 46.67 -17.37
CA VAL A 215 2.19 46.39 -18.25
C VAL A 215 0.96 46.07 -17.41
N GLY A 216 -0.16 46.73 -17.71
CA GLY A 216 -1.42 46.55 -17.00
C GLY A 216 -2.61 46.33 -17.93
N ASN A 217 -3.43 45.32 -17.67
CA ASN A 217 -4.76 45.18 -18.28
C ASN A 217 -5.84 45.24 -17.19
N THR A 218 -6.76 46.19 -17.33
CA THR A 218 -8.00 46.32 -16.54
C THR A 218 -9.25 46.38 -17.43
N GLY A 219 -9.05 46.60 -18.73
CA GLY A 219 -10.09 46.49 -19.75
C GLY A 219 -10.24 45.07 -20.29
N SER A 220 -10.50 44.95 -21.59
CA SER A 220 -10.65 43.65 -22.28
C SER A 220 -9.74 43.54 -23.50
N ILE A 221 -9.18 42.34 -23.70
CA ILE A 221 -8.38 41.96 -24.87
C ILE A 221 -8.99 40.67 -25.45
N SER A 222 -9.24 40.63 -26.77
CA SER A 222 -9.66 39.43 -27.50
C SER A 222 -8.72 39.17 -28.68
N ALA A 223 -8.24 37.94 -28.81
CA ALA A 223 -7.40 37.48 -29.92
C ALA A 223 -7.81 36.06 -30.34
N ASP A 224 -9.06 35.91 -30.80
CA ASP A 224 -9.64 34.63 -31.20
C ASP A 224 -8.80 33.95 -32.30
N ASN A 225 -8.47 32.67 -32.10
CA ASN A 225 -7.53 31.89 -32.92
C ASN A 225 -6.17 32.61 -33.11
N GLY A 226 -5.73 33.29 -32.06
CA GLY A 226 -4.58 34.19 -32.05
C GLY A 226 -3.82 34.13 -30.72
N ASN A 227 -3.07 35.18 -30.39
CA ASN A 227 -2.20 35.18 -29.22
C ASN A 227 -2.29 36.51 -28.45
N VAL A 228 -2.25 36.47 -27.13
CA VAL A 228 -2.11 37.66 -26.28
C VAL A 228 -0.84 37.56 -25.44
N VAL A 229 0.01 38.57 -25.53
CA VAL A 229 1.31 38.62 -24.84
C VAL A 229 1.41 39.89 -24.01
N LEU A 230 1.56 39.78 -22.70
CA LEU A 230 1.94 40.89 -21.83
C LEU A 230 3.34 40.59 -21.29
N ALA A 231 4.36 41.33 -21.74
CA ALA A 231 5.75 40.95 -21.45
C ALA A 231 6.66 42.12 -21.05
N GLY A 232 7.58 41.85 -20.12
CA GLY A 232 8.51 42.84 -19.57
C GLY A 232 9.89 42.28 -19.21
N GLY A 233 10.93 42.88 -19.79
CA GLY A 233 12.32 42.46 -19.63
C GLY A 233 13.28 43.45 -20.31
N GLN A 234 14.56 43.07 -20.42
CA GLN A 234 15.58 43.84 -21.13
C GLN A 234 15.42 43.75 -22.65
N GLU A 235 15.00 42.58 -23.14
CA GLU A 235 14.60 42.33 -24.52
C GLU A 235 13.39 41.40 -24.51
N VAL A 236 12.43 41.65 -25.41
CA VAL A 236 11.34 40.74 -25.72
C VAL A 236 11.38 40.46 -27.21
N SER A 237 11.40 39.18 -27.58
CA SER A 237 11.24 38.76 -28.97
C SER A 237 10.22 37.64 -29.08
N PHE A 238 9.54 37.58 -30.23
CA PHE A 238 8.64 36.46 -30.51
C PHE A 238 8.61 36.08 -31.99
N ALA A 239 8.36 34.80 -32.24
CA ALA A 239 8.25 34.21 -33.56
C ALA A 239 7.12 33.18 -33.60
N ALA A 240 6.64 32.85 -34.81
CA ALA A 240 5.67 31.78 -35.00
C ALA A 240 6.28 30.41 -34.70
N GLY A 241 5.63 29.63 -33.83
CA GLY A 241 5.96 28.23 -33.55
C GLY A 241 5.42 27.28 -34.62
N ALA A 242 5.99 26.07 -34.66
CA ALA A 242 5.55 25.00 -35.58
C ALA A 242 4.20 24.37 -35.18
N ASP A 243 3.78 24.59 -33.93
CA ASP A 243 2.53 24.18 -33.30
C ASP A 243 1.38 25.20 -33.44
N GLY A 244 1.67 26.39 -33.98
CA GLY A 244 0.72 27.50 -34.09
C GLY A 244 0.73 28.47 -32.90
N HIS A 245 1.46 28.14 -31.82
CA HIS A 245 1.69 29.04 -30.69
C HIS A 245 2.84 30.02 -30.97
N LEU A 246 3.00 31.06 -30.14
CA LEU A 246 4.16 31.94 -30.22
C LEU A 246 5.32 31.39 -29.38
N GLN A 247 6.49 31.33 -30.01
CA GLN A 247 7.76 31.19 -29.30
C GLN A 247 8.16 32.57 -28.79
N ILE A 248 8.09 32.80 -27.48
CA ILE A 248 8.34 34.10 -26.84
C ILE A 248 9.57 33.99 -25.94
N ALA A 249 10.58 34.81 -26.20
CA ALA A 249 11.77 34.94 -25.37
C ALA A 249 11.79 36.32 -24.70
N VAL A 250 11.99 36.33 -23.39
CA VAL A 250 12.16 37.53 -22.57
C VAL A 250 13.50 37.42 -21.85
N SER A 251 14.36 38.44 -21.95
CA SER A 251 15.63 38.48 -21.21
C SER A 251 15.51 39.30 -19.93
N ALA A 252 16.26 38.88 -18.91
CA ALA A 252 16.25 39.48 -17.58
C ALA A 252 16.67 40.96 -17.58
N SER A 253 15.92 41.82 -16.88
CA SER A 253 16.25 43.24 -16.72
C SER A 253 16.88 43.54 -15.35
N GLU A 254 17.84 44.48 -15.34
CA GLU A 254 18.37 45.08 -14.10
C GLU A 254 17.37 46.00 -13.39
N LEU A 255 16.25 46.31 -14.04
CA LEU A 255 15.20 47.17 -13.53
C LEU A 255 13.93 46.35 -13.32
N GLN A 256 13.22 46.59 -12.21
CA GLN A 256 12.02 45.84 -11.88
C GLN A 256 10.98 45.90 -13.01
N SER A 257 10.41 44.74 -13.34
CA SER A 257 9.32 44.53 -14.29
C SER A 257 8.05 44.07 -13.56
N SER A 258 6.88 44.59 -13.93
CA SER A 258 5.58 44.19 -13.35
C SER A 258 4.50 44.07 -14.42
N ILE A 259 3.92 42.88 -14.52
CA ILE A 259 2.86 42.53 -15.47
C ILE A 259 1.60 42.19 -14.68
N ARG A 260 0.48 42.87 -14.95
CA ARG A 260 -0.74 42.74 -14.16
C ARG A 260 -1.99 42.63 -15.04
N ASN A 261 -2.80 41.59 -14.83
CA ASN A 261 -4.15 41.49 -15.38
C ASN A 261 -5.20 41.51 -14.26
N GLY A 262 -6.01 42.56 -14.20
CA GLY A 262 -7.28 42.59 -13.47
C GLY A 262 -8.51 42.62 -14.37
N GLY A 263 -8.30 42.74 -15.69
CA GLY A 263 -9.35 42.72 -16.70
C GLY A 263 -9.61 41.32 -17.28
N ALA A 264 -10.14 41.27 -18.49
CA ALA A 264 -10.40 40.03 -19.21
C ALA A 264 -9.48 39.89 -20.44
N ILE A 265 -8.96 38.68 -20.66
CA ILE A 265 -8.17 38.31 -21.83
C ILE A 265 -8.73 37.02 -22.41
N TYR A 266 -9.10 37.04 -23.69
CA TYR A 266 -9.66 35.91 -24.44
C TYR A 266 -8.78 35.57 -25.65
N ALA A 267 -8.44 34.31 -25.83
CA ALA A 267 -7.65 33.79 -26.96
C ALA A 267 -8.01 32.31 -27.24
N ASP A 268 -9.29 32.03 -27.44
CA ASP A 268 -9.77 30.67 -27.74
C ASP A 268 -9.14 30.12 -29.02
N GLY A 269 -8.70 28.86 -28.98
CA GLY A 269 -7.88 28.22 -30.02
C GLY A 269 -6.43 28.71 -30.08
N GLY A 270 -5.95 29.41 -29.03
CA GLY A 270 -4.68 30.12 -29.04
C GLY A 270 -3.97 30.18 -27.69
N GLN A 271 -3.13 31.20 -27.51
CA GLN A 271 -2.24 31.34 -26.35
C GLN A 271 -2.37 32.68 -25.62
N ILE A 272 -2.32 32.64 -24.30
CA ILE A 272 -2.12 33.80 -23.42
C ILE A 272 -0.79 33.65 -22.70
N VAL A 273 0.07 34.66 -22.75
CA VAL A 273 1.35 34.69 -22.03
C VAL A 273 1.51 36.00 -21.27
N LEU A 274 1.65 35.91 -19.95
CA LEU A 274 2.12 36.99 -19.08
C LEU A 274 3.53 36.61 -18.62
N ASN A 275 4.57 37.32 -19.07
CA ASN A 275 5.96 36.95 -18.76
C ASN A 275 6.79 38.16 -18.29
N ALA A 276 7.49 38.04 -17.15
CA ALA A 276 8.41 39.06 -16.67
C ALA A 276 9.70 38.46 -16.13
N GLN A 277 10.85 39.02 -16.53
CA GLN A 277 12.17 38.53 -16.16
C GLN A 277 13.02 39.64 -15.50
N GLY A 278 13.62 39.33 -14.35
CA GLY A 278 14.51 40.21 -13.59
C GLY A 278 15.90 39.59 -13.42
N SER A 279 16.97 40.40 -13.36
CA SER A 279 18.35 39.89 -13.34
C SER A 279 18.94 39.70 -11.94
N ASN A 280 18.18 40.05 -10.89
CA ASN A 280 18.58 39.95 -9.50
C ASN A 280 17.36 40.19 -8.58
N ALA A 281 17.47 39.81 -7.30
CA ALA A 281 16.39 39.94 -6.32
C ALA A 281 15.92 41.38 -6.03
N LEU A 282 16.71 42.41 -6.31
CA LEU A 282 16.28 43.81 -6.18
C LEU A 282 15.47 44.28 -7.41
N ALA A 283 15.57 43.55 -8.53
CA ALA A 283 14.83 43.74 -9.77
C ALA A 283 13.75 42.65 -9.97
N SER A 284 13.38 41.91 -8.90
CA SER A 284 12.48 40.76 -8.94
C SER A 284 11.20 41.04 -9.73
N ALA A 285 10.97 40.25 -10.77
CA ALA A 285 9.82 40.37 -11.65
C ALA A 285 8.52 40.00 -10.93
N VAL A 286 7.42 40.71 -11.22
CA VAL A 286 6.09 40.37 -10.67
C VAL A 286 5.09 40.14 -11.81
N VAL A 287 4.54 38.94 -11.89
CA VAL A 287 3.39 38.61 -12.75
C VAL A 287 2.17 38.39 -11.86
N SER A 288 1.07 39.09 -12.11
CA SER A 288 -0.12 39.05 -11.26
C SER A 288 -1.40 38.94 -12.09
N ASN A 289 -2.23 37.93 -11.82
CA ASN A 289 -3.58 37.83 -12.37
C ASN A 289 -4.61 37.90 -11.24
N THR A 290 -5.65 38.72 -11.44
CA THR A 290 -6.84 38.82 -10.58
C THR A 290 -8.14 38.75 -11.39
N GLY A 291 -8.07 38.96 -12.71
CA GLY A 291 -9.20 38.88 -13.63
C GLY A 291 -9.32 37.52 -14.33
N THR A 292 -9.79 37.55 -15.57
CA THR A 292 -10.04 36.34 -16.38
C THR A 292 -8.99 36.21 -17.49
N LEU A 293 -8.40 35.03 -17.60
CA LEU A 293 -7.62 34.56 -18.75
C LEU A 293 -8.36 33.33 -19.32
N GLN A 294 -8.78 33.38 -20.58
CA GLN A 294 -9.49 32.29 -21.24
C GLN A 294 -8.83 31.98 -22.58
N ALA A 295 -8.44 30.73 -22.76
CA ALA A 295 -7.97 30.19 -24.04
C ALA A 295 -8.53 28.77 -24.16
N HIS A 296 -9.81 28.64 -24.54
CA HIS A 296 -10.42 27.31 -24.72
C HIS A 296 -9.74 26.54 -25.87
N THR A 297 -9.54 25.24 -25.72
CA THR A 297 -9.12 24.38 -26.84
C THR A 297 -10.20 24.41 -27.92
N MET A 298 -9.80 24.59 -29.18
CA MET A 298 -10.69 24.56 -30.34
C MET A 298 -10.25 23.48 -31.34
N ALA A 299 -11.01 22.37 -31.35
CA ALA A 299 -10.69 21.18 -32.15
C ALA A 299 -9.28 20.63 -31.83
N GLU A 300 -8.35 20.70 -32.79
CA GLU A 300 -6.95 20.24 -32.64
C GLU A 300 -6.01 21.34 -32.11
N HIS A 301 -6.49 22.59 -31.93
CA HIS A 301 -5.69 23.70 -31.41
C HIS A 301 -5.80 23.77 -29.88
N GLU A 302 -4.73 23.34 -29.20
CA GLU A 302 -4.61 23.38 -27.73
C GLU A 302 -4.76 24.81 -27.20
N GLY A 303 -5.57 24.96 -26.15
CA GLY A 303 -5.65 26.22 -25.40
C GLY A 303 -4.51 26.34 -24.39
N LYS A 304 -3.75 27.44 -24.39
CA LYS A 304 -2.54 27.56 -23.54
C LYS A 304 -2.45 28.89 -22.78
N ILE A 305 -2.28 28.82 -21.46
CA ILE A 305 -2.18 30.00 -20.57
C ILE A 305 -0.90 29.92 -19.74
N LEU A 306 0.02 30.86 -19.89
CA LEU A 306 1.31 30.90 -19.19
C LEU A 306 1.45 32.18 -18.34
N LEU A 307 1.68 32.03 -17.04
CA LEU A 307 2.02 33.12 -16.11
C LEU A 307 3.43 32.85 -15.58
N LEU A 308 4.42 33.53 -16.15
CA LEU A 308 5.84 33.23 -15.99
C LEU A 308 6.56 34.42 -15.34
N ALA A 309 6.86 34.33 -14.05
CA ALA A 309 7.85 35.20 -13.43
C ALA A 309 9.23 34.53 -13.46
N ASP A 310 10.28 35.32 -13.26
CA ASP A 310 11.66 34.82 -13.14
C ASP A 310 11.81 33.73 -12.05
N LEU A 311 12.44 32.62 -12.42
CA LEU A 311 12.71 31.45 -11.56
C LEU A 311 14.05 31.56 -10.81
N GLU A 312 15.04 32.27 -11.37
CA GLU A 312 16.41 32.25 -10.87
C GLU A 312 16.65 33.32 -9.80
N HIS A 313 16.02 34.50 -9.92
CA HIS A 313 16.36 35.69 -9.14
C HIS A 313 15.22 36.21 -8.25
N GLY A 314 14.27 35.35 -7.88
CA GLY A 314 13.22 35.69 -6.91
C GLY A 314 11.97 36.34 -7.50
N GLY A 315 11.70 36.16 -8.79
CA GLY A 315 10.43 36.55 -9.41
C GLY A 315 9.20 35.94 -8.73
N ARG A 316 8.07 36.65 -8.78
CA ARG A 316 6.81 36.26 -8.13
C ARG A 316 5.64 36.18 -9.11
N ALA A 317 4.96 35.04 -9.12
CA ALA A 317 3.63 34.86 -9.71
C ALA A 317 2.54 34.95 -8.63
N GLU A 318 1.60 35.87 -8.79
CA GLU A 318 0.42 36.06 -7.94
C GLU A 318 -0.83 35.65 -8.72
N VAL A 319 -1.51 34.58 -8.30
CA VAL A 319 -2.56 33.92 -9.10
C VAL A 319 -3.90 33.94 -8.38
N ALA A 320 -4.78 34.81 -8.84
CA ALA A 320 -6.18 34.94 -8.47
C ALA A 320 -7.08 34.91 -9.72
N GLY A 321 -8.40 34.97 -9.53
CA GLY A 321 -9.36 35.05 -10.63
C GLY A 321 -9.59 33.73 -11.36
N THR A 322 -9.79 33.78 -12.68
CA THR A 322 -10.10 32.60 -13.51
C THR A 322 -9.04 32.40 -14.60
N LEU A 323 -8.56 31.17 -14.73
CA LEU A 323 -7.70 30.69 -15.81
C LEU A 323 -8.43 29.50 -16.47
N ASP A 324 -8.93 29.67 -17.68
CA ASP A 324 -9.80 28.68 -18.34
C ASP A 324 -9.21 28.22 -19.68
N ALA A 325 -8.64 27.01 -19.68
CA ALA A 325 -8.12 26.32 -20.85
C ALA A 325 -8.93 25.03 -21.12
N SER A 326 -10.24 25.07 -20.86
CA SER A 326 -11.12 23.91 -21.06
C SER A 326 -11.44 23.62 -22.54
N ALA A 327 -11.85 22.40 -22.84
CA ALA A 327 -12.19 21.92 -24.18
C ALA A 327 -13.70 21.63 -24.31
N ILE A 328 -14.52 22.66 -24.02
CA ILE A 328 -15.99 22.54 -23.89
C ILE A 328 -16.63 21.99 -25.18
N ASN A 329 -16.11 22.40 -26.34
CA ASN A 329 -16.69 22.05 -27.65
C ASN A 329 -16.19 20.70 -28.21
N GLY A 330 -15.04 20.22 -27.74
CA GLY A 330 -14.37 18.99 -28.19
C GLY A 330 -12.84 19.17 -28.18
N GLY A 331 -12.12 18.05 -28.35
CA GLY A 331 -10.66 18.00 -28.17
C GLY A 331 -10.24 17.62 -26.75
N ASN A 332 -8.93 17.65 -26.49
CA ASN A 332 -8.35 17.47 -25.16
C ASN A 332 -8.26 18.82 -24.44
N GLY A 333 -8.28 18.78 -23.11
CA GLY A 333 -8.13 19.96 -22.27
C GLY A 333 -6.74 20.57 -22.43
N GLY A 334 -6.69 21.90 -22.42
CA GLY A 334 -5.46 22.65 -22.61
C GLY A 334 -4.54 22.70 -21.40
N PHE A 335 -3.54 23.56 -21.50
CA PHE A 335 -2.45 23.66 -20.53
C PHE A 335 -2.41 25.03 -19.85
N VAL A 336 -2.29 25.02 -18.53
CA VAL A 336 -2.10 26.21 -17.70
C VAL A 336 -0.79 26.09 -16.94
N GLU A 337 0.00 27.14 -16.91
CA GLU A 337 1.27 27.21 -16.18
C GLU A 337 1.36 28.46 -15.32
N THR A 338 1.81 28.29 -14.08
CA THR A 338 2.05 29.36 -13.12
C THR A 338 3.41 29.13 -12.45
N SER A 339 4.43 29.85 -12.94
CA SER A 339 5.84 29.58 -12.66
C SER A 339 6.59 30.83 -12.23
N GLY A 340 7.67 30.65 -11.49
CA GLY A 340 8.52 31.71 -10.94
C GLY A 340 8.93 31.38 -9.51
N ALA A 341 10.03 31.96 -9.04
CA ALA A 341 10.63 31.54 -7.77
C ALA A 341 9.63 31.52 -6.59
N GLN A 342 8.71 32.50 -6.55
CA GLN A 342 7.59 32.53 -5.63
C GLN A 342 6.25 32.42 -6.35
N VAL A 343 5.42 31.41 -6.03
CA VAL A 343 4.06 31.26 -6.59
C VAL A 343 2.99 31.31 -5.49
N GLN A 344 2.21 32.39 -5.44
CA GLN A 344 1.12 32.56 -4.47
C GLN A 344 -0.24 32.39 -5.13
N ILE A 345 -0.96 31.34 -4.73
CA ILE A 345 -2.33 31.09 -5.18
C ILE A 345 -3.33 31.66 -4.16
N ALA A 346 -4.17 32.60 -4.61
CA ALA A 346 -5.25 33.18 -3.81
C ALA A 346 -6.43 32.20 -3.61
N PRO A 347 -7.38 32.49 -2.70
CA PRO A 347 -8.58 31.67 -2.53
C PRO A 347 -9.53 31.83 -3.69
N ALA A 348 -10.30 30.78 -3.97
CA ALA A 348 -11.28 30.75 -5.04
C ALA A 348 -10.70 31.03 -6.46
N THR A 349 -9.37 31.00 -6.62
CA THR A 349 -8.71 30.90 -7.92
C THR A 349 -9.23 29.67 -8.63
N ARG A 350 -9.81 29.87 -9.82
CA ARG A 350 -10.42 28.82 -10.63
C ARG A 350 -9.57 28.56 -11.87
N VAL A 351 -8.89 27.42 -11.88
CA VAL A 351 -8.15 26.87 -13.01
C VAL A 351 -8.91 25.66 -13.54
N THR A 352 -9.39 25.74 -14.78
CA THR A 352 -10.11 24.62 -15.43
C THR A 352 -9.45 24.22 -16.75
N THR A 353 -9.21 22.93 -16.90
CA THR A 353 -8.74 22.29 -18.14
C THR A 353 -9.68 21.17 -18.57
N GLN A 354 -10.93 21.19 -18.09
CA GLN A 354 -11.88 20.11 -18.29
C GLN A 354 -12.19 19.84 -19.77
N ALA A 355 -12.23 18.57 -20.16
CA ALA A 355 -12.58 18.14 -21.51
C ALA A 355 -13.69 17.07 -21.47
N PRO A 356 -14.98 17.44 -21.62
CA PRO A 356 -16.08 16.48 -21.52
C PRO A 356 -16.09 15.36 -22.58
N LYS A 357 -15.28 15.49 -23.63
CA LYS A 357 -15.17 14.54 -24.76
C LYS A 357 -13.74 14.05 -25.02
N GLY A 358 -12.80 14.34 -24.12
CA GLY A 358 -11.38 14.08 -24.30
C GLY A 358 -10.67 13.88 -22.97
N GLN A 359 -9.33 13.92 -22.98
CA GLN A 359 -8.55 13.88 -21.75
C GLN A 359 -8.58 15.27 -21.09
N THR A 360 -8.83 15.32 -19.79
CA THR A 360 -8.73 16.58 -19.02
C THR A 360 -7.28 17.06 -19.03
N GLY A 361 -7.07 18.34 -19.31
CA GLY A 361 -5.73 18.92 -19.44
C GLY A 361 -5.06 19.15 -18.09
N LYS A 362 -4.02 19.99 -18.06
CA LYS A 362 -3.09 20.07 -16.92
C LYS A 362 -2.80 21.50 -16.49
N TRP A 363 -2.74 21.71 -15.18
CA TRP A 363 -2.18 22.90 -14.54
C TRP A 363 -0.83 22.57 -13.90
N LEU A 364 0.24 23.22 -14.35
CA LEU A 364 1.57 23.21 -13.74
C LEU A 364 1.73 24.41 -12.79
N VAL A 365 2.19 24.13 -11.56
CA VAL A 365 2.68 25.12 -10.60
C VAL A 365 4.16 24.84 -10.36
N ASP A 366 5.04 25.81 -10.63
CA ASP A 366 6.50 25.62 -10.63
C ASP A 366 7.27 26.74 -9.87
N PRO A 367 7.36 26.65 -8.52
CA PRO A 367 8.20 27.46 -7.65
C PRO A 367 9.48 26.74 -7.15
N THR A 368 10.25 27.39 -6.26
CA THR A 368 11.40 26.79 -5.58
C THR A 368 11.01 25.85 -4.42
N ASP A 369 10.22 26.32 -3.46
CA ASP A 369 9.49 25.47 -2.48
C ASP A 369 7.97 25.59 -2.75
N PHE A 370 7.17 24.63 -2.29
CA PHE A 370 5.71 24.79 -2.27
C PHE A 370 5.03 24.19 -1.04
N THR A 371 4.02 24.88 -0.51
CA THR A 371 3.23 24.38 0.63
C THR A 371 1.73 24.43 0.34
N VAL A 372 1.06 23.28 0.51
CA VAL A 372 -0.40 23.20 0.60
C VAL A 372 -0.79 23.37 2.08
N SER A 373 -1.45 24.49 2.35
CA SER A 373 -1.81 24.96 3.70
C SER A 373 -3.30 24.80 4.00
N ALA A 374 -3.71 24.95 5.26
CA ALA A 374 -5.12 24.84 5.64
C ALA A 374 -5.97 26.03 5.15
N GLY A 375 -7.24 25.76 4.81
CA GLY A 375 -8.18 26.77 4.30
C GLY A 375 -7.99 27.05 2.81
N GLY A 376 -8.54 28.18 2.32
CA GLY A 376 -8.43 28.59 0.91
C GLY A 376 -7.23 29.49 0.57
N GLN A 377 -6.56 30.10 1.57
CA GLN A 377 -5.42 31.00 1.38
C GLN A 377 -4.08 30.26 1.38
N ALA A 378 -3.13 30.70 0.57
CA ALA A 378 -1.71 30.41 0.80
C ALA A 378 -1.26 30.99 2.17
N GLN A 379 -0.41 30.26 2.89
CA GLN A 379 0.13 30.69 4.19
C GLN A 379 1.66 30.90 4.17
N THR A 380 2.26 30.78 2.99
CA THR A 380 3.70 30.82 2.70
C THR A 380 3.94 31.75 1.51
N THR A 381 5.21 32.13 1.27
CA THR A 381 5.63 32.89 0.08
C THR A 381 5.38 32.15 -1.23
N SER A 382 5.37 30.81 -1.18
CA SER A 382 5.04 29.90 -2.27
C SER A 382 4.05 28.85 -1.75
N GLY A 383 2.79 28.87 -2.22
CA GLY A 383 1.77 27.97 -1.70
C GLY A 383 0.34 28.18 -2.21
N ILE A 384 -0.54 27.30 -1.74
CA ILE A 384 -1.97 27.26 -2.03
C ILE A 384 -2.75 26.78 -0.80
N GLY A 385 -4.00 27.22 -0.64
CA GLY A 385 -4.90 26.63 0.36
C GLY A 385 -5.51 25.31 -0.12
N ALA A 386 -5.60 24.31 0.75
CA ALA A 386 -6.17 23.00 0.46
C ALA A 386 -7.59 23.07 -0.13
N ASP A 387 -8.45 23.97 0.35
CA ASP A 387 -9.82 24.14 -0.18
C ASP A 387 -9.80 24.57 -1.65
N THR A 388 -8.84 25.44 -2.00
CA THR A 388 -8.62 25.92 -3.37
C THR A 388 -8.02 24.83 -4.25
N LEU A 389 -7.05 24.05 -3.75
CA LEU A 389 -6.49 22.91 -4.48
C LEU A 389 -7.56 21.84 -4.78
N VAL A 390 -8.34 21.46 -3.77
CA VAL A 390 -9.48 20.52 -3.91
C VAL A 390 -10.49 21.01 -4.95
N SER A 391 -10.84 22.29 -4.90
CA SER A 391 -11.80 22.88 -5.84
C SER A 391 -11.31 22.83 -7.29
N ASN A 392 -10.00 22.96 -7.52
CA ASN A 392 -9.39 22.87 -8.86
C ASN A 392 -9.22 21.42 -9.33
N LEU A 393 -8.88 20.50 -8.43
CA LEU A 393 -8.85 19.05 -8.71
C LEU A 393 -10.22 18.51 -9.16
N ALA A 394 -11.33 19.21 -8.91
CA ALA A 394 -12.63 18.82 -9.45
C ALA A 394 -12.74 18.92 -10.99
N SER A 395 -11.88 19.70 -11.67
CA SER A 395 -11.94 19.94 -13.12
C SER A 395 -10.61 19.86 -13.87
N THR A 396 -9.49 19.63 -13.17
CA THR A 396 -8.13 19.86 -13.69
C THR A 396 -7.15 18.84 -13.10
N ASN A 397 -6.24 18.29 -13.91
CA ASN A 397 -5.07 17.58 -13.39
C ASN A 397 -4.04 18.59 -12.90
N VAL A 398 -3.54 18.45 -11.68
CA VAL A 398 -2.59 19.41 -11.08
C VAL A 398 -1.22 18.77 -10.97
N LEU A 399 -0.20 19.41 -11.52
CA LEU A 399 1.20 19.12 -11.24
C LEU A 399 1.77 20.22 -10.35
N LEU A 400 2.23 19.83 -9.17
CA LEU A 400 3.07 20.65 -8.32
C LEU A 400 4.52 20.22 -8.55
N GLN A 401 5.32 21.12 -9.11
CA GLN A 401 6.73 20.92 -9.39
C GLN A 401 7.59 21.76 -8.42
N THR A 402 8.82 21.37 -8.14
CA THR A 402 9.82 22.27 -7.52
C THR A 402 11.13 22.26 -8.29
N ASP A 403 11.66 23.44 -8.60
CA ASP A 403 12.96 23.64 -9.25
C ASP A 403 14.10 23.84 -8.21
N ALA A 404 15.34 23.58 -8.62
CA ALA A 404 16.57 23.69 -7.83
C ALA A 404 17.28 25.04 -8.03
N GLN A 405 16.74 25.90 -8.90
CA GLN A 405 17.13 27.31 -8.97
C GLN A 405 16.71 28.05 -7.68
N GLY A 406 17.39 29.13 -7.34
CA GLY A 406 17.08 29.94 -6.15
C GLY A 406 17.76 29.48 -4.86
N SER A 407 17.18 29.86 -3.71
CA SER A 407 17.82 29.74 -2.38
C SER A 407 17.03 28.93 -1.35
N GLU A 408 15.85 28.44 -1.74
CA GLU A 408 14.98 27.61 -0.90
C GLU A 408 15.36 26.12 -1.02
N PRO A 409 14.97 25.27 -0.04
CA PRO A 409 15.27 23.83 -0.03
C PRO A 409 15.01 22.99 -1.28
N GLY A 410 13.99 23.30 -2.09
CA GLY A 410 13.45 22.43 -3.14
C GLY A 410 12.35 21.48 -2.65
N ASP A 411 11.77 21.73 -1.46
CA ASP A 411 10.86 20.81 -0.74
C ASP A 411 9.37 21.16 -0.99
N LEU A 412 8.53 20.12 -1.07
CA LEU A 412 7.07 20.26 -1.16
C LEU A 412 6.38 19.72 0.10
N ASN A 413 5.46 20.51 0.64
CA ASN A 413 4.83 20.25 1.94
C ASN A 413 3.30 20.17 1.84
N ILE A 414 2.71 19.02 2.14
CA ILE A 414 1.25 18.85 2.31
C ILE A 414 0.93 18.91 3.80
N GLN A 415 0.43 20.07 4.28
CA GLN A 415 0.21 20.35 5.69
C GLN A 415 -1.28 20.33 6.10
N ALA A 416 -2.20 20.14 5.16
CA ALA A 416 -3.64 20.10 5.39
C ALA A 416 -4.31 18.98 4.58
N PRO A 417 -5.45 18.42 5.04
CA PRO A 417 -6.12 17.32 4.35
C PRO A 417 -6.61 17.75 2.96
N ILE A 418 -6.43 16.88 1.97
CA ILE A 418 -6.90 17.10 0.60
C ILE A 418 -7.83 15.93 0.26
N SER A 419 -9.07 16.22 -0.15
CA SER A 419 -10.00 15.19 -0.61
C SER A 419 -10.80 15.62 -1.83
N TRP A 420 -10.79 14.81 -2.89
CA TRP A 420 -11.57 15.01 -4.11
C TRP A 420 -12.11 13.67 -4.63
N ASN A 421 -13.05 13.71 -5.57
CA ASN A 421 -13.66 12.49 -6.14
C ASN A 421 -13.79 12.51 -7.67
N ALA A 422 -13.20 13.51 -8.33
CA ALA A 422 -13.09 13.50 -9.79
C ALA A 422 -11.97 12.55 -10.23
N ALA A 423 -12.07 12.01 -11.46
CA ALA A 423 -11.04 11.19 -12.09
C ALA A 423 -9.88 12.04 -12.63
N THR A 424 -9.28 12.80 -11.71
CA THR A 424 -8.16 13.73 -11.93
C THR A 424 -7.01 13.38 -11.01
N THR A 425 -5.81 13.74 -11.44
CA THR A 425 -4.55 13.36 -10.78
C THR A 425 -3.87 14.57 -10.15
N LEU A 426 -3.48 14.43 -8.88
CA LEU A 426 -2.46 15.26 -8.26
C LEU A 426 -1.09 14.61 -8.53
N SER A 427 -0.22 15.31 -9.25
CA SER A 427 1.15 14.90 -9.52
C SER A 427 2.11 15.76 -8.71
N LEU A 428 3.10 15.12 -8.08
CA LEU A 428 4.17 15.76 -7.32
C LEU A 428 5.51 15.42 -7.99
N LEU A 429 6.26 16.44 -8.41
CA LEU A 429 7.58 16.30 -9.04
C LEU A 429 8.57 17.24 -8.35
N THR A 430 9.41 16.71 -7.46
CA THR A 430 10.29 17.57 -6.65
C THR A 430 11.75 17.18 -6.79
N LEU A 431 12.61 18.19 -6.86
CA LEU A 431 14.06 17.99 -6.88
C LEU A 431 14.67 17.70 -5.49
N ARG A 432 13.88 17.86 -4.41
CA ARG A 432 14.24 17.36 -3.07
C ARG A 432 13.15 16.50 -2.43
N ASP A 433 12.62 16.85 -1.26
CA ASP A 433 11.72 15.99 -0.49
C ASP A 433 10.24 16.38 -0.65
N VAL A 434 9.37 15.38 -0.53
CA VAL A 434 7.94 15.57 -0.27
C VAL A 434 7.63 15.20 1.17
N ASN A 435 6.96 16.09 1.89
CA ASN A 435 6.47 15.88 3.25
C ASN A 435 4.93 15.83 3.25
N ILE A 436 4.35 14.64 3.44
CA ILE A 436 2.90 14.42 3.54
C ILE A 436 2.51 14.29 5.02
N ASN A 437 2.12 15.40 5.62
CA ASN A 437 1.78 15.48 7.06
C ASN A 437 0.27 15.47 7.32
N ALA A 438 -0.57 15.46 6.28
CA ALA A 438 -2.02 15.41 6.38
C ALA A 438 -2.63 14.47 5.32
N PRO A 439 -3.84 13.92 5.55
CA PRO A 439 -4.41 12.88 4.69
C PRO A 439 -4.68 13.32 3.24
N ILE A 440 -4.48 12.39 2.31
CA ILE A 440 -4.87 12.52 0.90
C ILE A 440 -5.91 11.45 0.58
N SER A 441 -7.11 11.85 0.16
CA SER A 441 -8.20 10.92 -0.20
C SER A 441 -8.79 11.25 -1.58
N ALA A 442 -8.63 10.34 -2.53
CA ALA A 442 -9.06 10.48 -3.92
C ALA A 442 -9.51 9.14 -4.51
N VAL A 443 -10.55 8.53 -3.97
CA VAL A 443 -11.00 7.15 -4.29
C VAL A 443 -11.19 6.88 -5.80
N ASN A 444 -11.56 7.90 -6.59
CA ASN A 444 -11.67 7.82 -8.05
C ASN A 444 -10.56 8.59 -8.80
N GLY A 445 -9.67 9.28 -8.08
CA GLY A 445 -8.58 10.10 -8.63
C GLY A 445 -7.20 9.47 -8.47
N GLY A 446 -6.17 10.19 -8.96
CA GLY A 446 -4.78 9.73 -8.96
C GLY A 446 -3.86 10.52 -8.04
N LEU A 447 -2.89 9.85 -7.43
CA LEU A 447 -1.70 10.45 -6.82
C LEU A 447 -0.45 9.90 -7.51
N THR A 448 0.26 10.76 -8.23
CA THR A 448 1.53 10.43 -8.90
C THR A 448 2.67 11.12 -8.19
N LEU A 449 3.75 10.41 -7.90
CA LEU A 449 4.96 10.98 -7.29
C LEU A 449 6.21 10.60 -8.11
N ASN A 450 7.00 11.60 -8.50
CA ASN A 450 8.32 11.42 -9.10
C ASN A 450 9.33 12.30 -8.35
N ILE A 451 9.91 11.75 -7.28
CA ILE A 451 10.62 12.53 -6.27
C ILE A 451 12.12 12.22 -6.37
N ALA A 452 12.97 13.25 -6.42
CA ALA A 452 14.40 13.04 -6.58
C ALA A 452 15.08 12.53 -5.29
N ARG A 453 14.53 12.84 -4.10
CA ARG A 453 15.11 12.43 -2.81
C ARG A 453 14.15 11.62 -1.92
N ASN A 454 13.58 12.18 -0.85
CA ASN A 454 12.78 11.40 0.12
C ASN A 454 11.27 11.69 0.01
N VAL A 455 10.45 10.69 0.34
CA VAL A 455 9.02 10.86 0.59
C VAL A 455 8.71 10.51 2.04
N ASN A 456 8.43 11.54 2.84
CA ASN A 456 8.16 11.45 4.26
C ASN A 456 6.64 11.48 4.48
N VAL A 457 6.03 10.35 4.85
CA VAL A 457 4.55 10.22 4.92
C VAL A 457 4.09 9.86 6.33
N ASN A 458 3.52 10.86 7.00
CA ASN A 458 3.03 10.78 8.39
C ASN A 458 1.49 10.68 8.48
N ALA A 459 0.79 10.61 7.35
CA ALA A 459 -0.67 10.65 7.28
C ALA A 459 -1.25 9.59 6.32
N ALA A 460 -2.58 9.44 6.37
CA ALA A 460 -3.32 8.46 5.59
C ALA A 460 -3.36 8.77 4.09
N ILE A 461 -3.30 7.73 3.26
CA ILE A 461 -3.48 7.81 1.80
C ILE A 461 -4.55 6.80 1.39
N ASP A 462 -5.53 7.26 0.60
CA ASP A 462 -6.64 6.46 0.08
C ASP A 462 -6.99 6.96 -1.33
N VAL A 463 -6.51 6.29 -2.38
CA VAL A 463 -6.60 6.80 -3.76
C VAL A 463 -7.05 5.75 -4.78
N GLY A 464 -7.63 6.19 -5.90
CA GLY A 464 -7.97 5.31 -7.02
C GLY A 464 -6.71 4.76 -7.69
N THR A 465 -5.78 5.63 -8.06
CA THR A 465 -4.46 5.22 -8.56
C THR A 465 -3.35 5.85 -7.74
N PHE A 466 -2.45 5.02 -7.22
CA PHE A 466 -1.18 5.45 -6.66
C PHE A 466 -0.05 5.07 -7.62
N TYR A 467 0.71 6.04 -8.10
CA TYR A 467 1.82 5.80 -9.03
C TYR A 467 3.12 6.42 -8.53
N PHE A 468 4.05 5.56 -8.09
CA PHE A 468 5.39 5.95 -7.66
C PHE A 468 6.41 5.71 -8.78
N LEU A 469 6.96 6.80 -9.30
CA LEU A 469 7.95 6.82 -10.39
C LEU A 469 9.39 6.94 -9.88
N GLY A 470 9.60 7.52 -8.70
CA GLY A 470 10.95 7.76 -8.18
C GLY A 470 10.96 8.34 -6.76
N GLY A 471 12.08 8.11 -6.07
CA GLY A 471 12.37 8.62 -4.73
C GLY A 471 12.64 7.52 -3.70
N THR A 472 12.82 7.93 -2.45
CA THR A 472 13.01 7.06 -1.29
C THR A 472 11.82 7.21 -0.35
N TRP A 473 10.84 6.33 -0.48
CA TRP A 473 9.69 6.28 0.43
C TRP A 473 10.04 5.46 1.67
N THR A 474 9.92 6.06 2.85
CA THR A 474 10.24 5.40 4.12
C THR A 474 9.12 5.59 5.14
N GLN A 475 8.42 4.50 5.44
CA GLN A 475 7.54 4.37 6.59
C GLN A 475 8.01 3.17 7.43
N ASN A 476 8.82 3.44 8.46
CA ASN A 476 9.32 2.42 9.38
C ASN A 476 8.99 2.83 10.83
N SER A 477 7.86 2.36 11.34
CA SER A 477 7.25 2.83 12.59
C SER A 477 6.32 1.78 13.18
N ALA A 478 6.28 1.67 14.52
CA ALA A 478 5.35 0.81 15.27
C ALA A 478 3.85 1.15 15.06
N ASN A 479 3.56 2.29 14.43
CA ASN A 479 2.23 2.65 13.95
C ASN A 479 2.39 3.22 12.54
N LEU A 480 1.91 2.47 11.54
CA LEU A 480 1.87 2.90 10.15
C LEU A 480 0.55 3.65 9.88
N PRO A 481 0.58 4.83 9.21
CA PRO A 481 -0.63 5.44 8.67
C PRO A 481 -1.37 4.49 7.72
N THR A 482 -2.69 4.57 7.66
CA THR A 482 -3.50 3.76 6.73
C THR A 482 -3.14 4.09 5.29
N PHE A 483 -2.93 3.04 4.47
CA PHE A 483 -2.62 3.18 3.05
C PHE A 483 -3.57 2.30 2.25
N GLN A 484 -4.28 2.89 1.28
CA GLN A 484 -5.13 2.21 0.33
C GLN A 484 -4.93 2.80 -1.07
N ALA A 485 -4.82 1.91 -2.05
CA ALA A 485 -4.83 2.25 -3.46
C ALA A 485 -5.61 1.16 -4.20
N HIS A 486 -6.59 1.55 -5.02
CA HIS A 486 -7.30 0.57 -5.86
C HIS A 486 -6.36 -0.02 -6.90
N ASP A 487 -5.58 0.84 -7.56
CA ASP A 487 -4.44 0.48 -8.41
C ASP A 487 -3.13 1.05 -7.82
N PHE A 488 -2.20 0.17 -7.45
CA PHE A 488 -0.90 0.52 -6.90
C PHE A 488 0.21 0.16 -7.88
N ARG A 489 1.03 1.16 -8.25
CA ARG A 489 2.09 1.03 -9.26
C ARG A 489 3.42 1.56 -8.73
N LEU A 490 4.46 0.72 -8.83
CA LEU A 490 5.85 1.10 -8.56
C LEU A 490 6.67 0.92 -9.84
N ASN A 491 7.27 1.99 -10.36
CA ASN A 491 8.10 1.98 -11.57
C ASN A 491 9.46 2.68 -11.37
N GLY A 492 9.91 2.77 -10.13
CA GLY A 492 11.20 3.35 -9.76
C GLY A 492 11.30 3.64 -8.26
N GLY A 493 12.46 4.15 -7.85
CA GLY A 493 12.74 4.47 -6.45
C GLY A 493 12.83 3.25 -5.52
N SER A 494 12.66 3.50 -4.22
CA SER A 494 12.54 2.47 -3.18
C SER A 494 11.31 2.75 -2.32
N PHE A 495 10.60 1.68 -1.92
CA PHE A 495 9.35 1.77 -1.16
C PHE A 495 9.43 0.88 0.09
N LEU A 496 9.83 1.46 1.22
CA LEU A 496 9.84 0.77 2.51
C LEU A 496 8.59 1.11 3.31
N ARG A 497 7.81 0.09 3.64
CA ARG A 497 6.67 0.18 4.55
C ARG A 497 6.68 -1.00 5.52
N ALA A 498 7.13 -0.76 6.75
CA ALA A 498 7.38 -1.78 7.77
C ALA A 498 7.02 -1.28 9.18
N ASN A 499 6.61 -2.21 10.03
CA ASN A 499 6.20 -1.98 11.41
C ASN A 499 7.38 -2.05 12.41
N GLY A 500 8.56 -1.59 11.99
CA GLY A 500 9.84 -1.82 12.67
C GLY A 500 10.80 -2.74 11.91
N GLY A 501 11.96 -2.96 12.51
CA GLY A 501 13.11 -3.66 11.90
C GLY A 501 14.09 -2.71 11.22
N ASP A 502 15.30 -3.20 10.93
CA ASP A 502 16.33 -2.52 10.13
C ASP A 502 16.73 -3.30 8.88
N GLY A 503 16.10 -4.47 8.66
CA GLY A 503 16.36 -5.34 7.51
C GLY A 503 17.59 -6.22 7.65
N SER A 504 18.30 -6.19 8.79
CA SER A 504 19.34 -7.18 9.13
C SER A 504 18.73 -8.52 9.53
N SER A 505 19.52 -9.59 9.43
CA SER A 505 19.07 -10.94 9.84
C SER A 505 18.72 -11.06 11.33
N SER A 506 19.30 -10.20 12.17
CA SER A 506 18.98 -10.08 13.60
C SER A 506 17.73 -9.26 13.90
N ASN A 507 17.29 -8.40 12.97
CA ASN A 507 16.21 -7.43 13.18
C ASN A 507 15.46 -7.18 11.85
N PRO A 508 14.79 -8.21 11.30
CA PRO A 508 14.15 -8.13 9.98
C PRO A 508 13.02 -7.10 9.96
N TYR A 509 12.75 -6.54 8.78
CA TYR A 509 11.60 -5.64 8.59
C TYR A 509 10.29 -6.39 8.82
N LEU A 510 9.41 -5.80 9.63
CA LEU A 510 8.12 -6.38 9.99
C LEU A 510 7.03 -5.95 9.01
N LEU A 511 6.58 -6.84 8.14
CA LEU A 511 5.58 -6.56 7.12
C LEU A 511 4.16 -6.81 7.65
N THR A 512 3.26 -5.84 7.43
CA THR A 512 1.87 -5.87 7.94
C THR A 512 0.80 -5.77 6.86
N ASP A 513 1.14 -5.32 5.66
CA ASP A 513 0.21 -5.19 4.53
C ASP A 513 0.89 -5.52 3.19
N VAL A 514 0.07 -5.72 2.16
CA VAL A 514 0.53 -6.13 0.82
C VAL A 514 1.37 -5.06 0.11
N TYR A 515 1.23 -3.78 0.49
CA TYR A 515 2.08 -2.71 -0.02
C TYR A 515 3.51 -2.83 0.53
N GLY A 516 3.66 -3.18 1.81
CA GLY A 516 4.95 -3.54 2.40
C GLY A 516 5.61 -4.76 1.73
N VAL A 517 4.82 -5.79 1.40
CA VAL A 517 5.30 -6.97 0.64
C VAL A 517 5.76 -6.57 -0.77
N GLN A 518 5.00 -5.75 -1.50
CA GLN A 518 5.40 -5.27 -2.82
C GLN A 518 6.67 -4.40 -2.76
N GLY A 519 6.85 -3.66 -1.66
CA GLY A 519 8.02 -2.85 -1.36
C GLY A 519 9.34 -3.61 -1.25
N MET A 520 9.31 -4.93 -0.97
CA MET A 520 10.49 -5.79 -0.95
C MET A 520 11.33 -5.73 -2.24
N GLN A 521 10.70 -5.37 -3.37
CA GLN A 521 11.37 -5.15 -4.66
C GLN A 521 12.52 -4.12 -4.61
N GLY A 522 12.46 -3.14 -3.69
CA GLY A 522 13.55 -2.17 -3.47
C GLY A 522 14.69 -2.68 -2.60
N PHE A 523 14.52 -3.84 -1.96
CA PHE A 523 15.32 -4.29 -0.81
C PHE A 523 15.67 -5.79 -0.89
N LEU A 524 16.06 -6.24 -2.10
CA LEU A 524 16.19 -7.66 -2.46
C LEU A 524 17.17 -8.49 -1.62
N SER A 525 18.09 -7.85 -0.88
CA SER A 525 19.05 -8.51 0.02
C SER A 525 18.72 -8.35 1.51
N SER A 526 17.59 -7.73 1.85
CA SER A 526 17.16 -7.49 3.23
C SER A 526 16.34 -8.66 3.79
N HIS A 527 16.27 -8.73 5.11
CA HIS A 527 15.53 -9.75 5.84
C HIS A 527 14.17 -9.21 6.29
N PHE A 528 13.13 -10.04 6.13
CA PHE A 528 11.73 -9.70 6.35
C PHE A 528 11.04 -10.76 7.20
N LYS A 529 10.01 -10.34 7.94
CA LYS A 529 9.11 -11.22 8.67
C LYS A 529 7.67 -10.70 8.57
N LEU A 530 6.69 -11.57 8.36
CA LEU A 530 5.27 -11.17 8.47
C LEU A 530 4.89 -10.98 9.95
N ALA A 531 4.19 -9.89 10.25
CA ALA A 531 3.70 -9.56 11.60
C ALA A 531 2.21 -9.90 11.82
N ASN A 532 1.48 -10.19 10.74
CA ASN A 532 0.09 -10.61 10.72
C ASN A 532 -0.26 -11.27 9.38
N ASP A 533 -1.44 -11.87 9.29
CA ASP A 533 -1.99 -12.35 8.02
C ASP A 533 -2.31 -11.15 7.10
N ILE A 534 -1.97 -11.27 5.82
CA ILE A 534 -2.10 -10.23 4.80
C ILE A 534 -3.20 -10.60 3.81
N GLN A 535 -4.16 -9.69 3.63
CA GLN A 535 -5.20 -9.81 2.61
C GLN A 535 -4.73 -9.10 1.32
N ALA A 536 -4.54 -9.86 0.25
CA ALA A 536 -3.99 -9.38 -1.02
C ALA A 536 -5.03 -9.32 -2.17
N VAL A 537 -6.33 -9.54 -1.90
CA VAL A 537 -7.41 -9.50 -2.92
C VAL A 537 -7.43 -8.21 -3.75
N GLY A 538 -6.95 -7.08 -3.20
CA GLY A 538 -6.85 -5.82 -3.93
C GLY A 538 -5.88 -5.86 -5.12
N THR A 539 -4.86 -6.75 -5.12
CA THR A 539 -3.84 -6.78 -6.17
C THR A 539 -4.38 -7.21 -7.52
N GLN A 540 -5.60 -7.76 -7.64
CA GLN A 540 -6.22 -8.03 -8.94
C GLN A 540 -6.41 -6.75 -9.80
N ASN A 541 -6.42 -5.56 -9.17
CA ASN A 541 -6.60 -4.27 -9.85
C ASN A 541 -5.31 -3.42 -9.87
N TRP A 542 -4.15 -4.03 -9.61
CA TRP A 542 -2.87 -3.33 -9.65
C TRP A 542 -2.22 -3.39 -11.02
N ASN A 543 -1.44 -2.35 -11.34
CA ASN A 543 -0.76 -2.18 -12.63
C ASN A 543 -1.75 -2.27 -13.82
N CYS A 544 -2.90 -1.61 -13.69
CA CYS A 544 -3.95 -1.56 -14.70
C CYS A 544 -3.71 -0.46 -15.76
N ASP A 545 -2.70 -0.63 -16.62
CA ASP A 545 -2.64 0.18 -17.85
C ASP A 545 -3.76 -0.19 -18.84
N SER A 546 -4.14 -1.47 -18.86
CA SER A 546 -5.08 -2.08 -19.81
C SER A 546 -5.53 -3.49 -19.39
N SER A 547 -4.62 -4.29 -18.81
CA SER A 547 -4.84 -5.73 -18.54
C SER A 547 -4.68 -6.15 -17.08
N CYS A 548 -4.24 -5.24 -16.19
CA CYS A 548 -4.06 -5.46 -14.75
C CYS A 548 -3.14 -6.65 -14.43
N SER A 549 -1.84 -6.47 -14.61
CA SER A 549 -0.81 -7.49 -14.30
C SER A 549 -0.79 -7.90 -12.82
N GLY A 550 -1.37 -7.07 -11.95
CA GLY A 550 -1.51 -7.33 -10.53
C GLY A 550 -0.25 -7.07 -9.74
N PHE A 551 0.06 -7.93 -8.77
CA PHE A 551 1.29 -7.84 -7.98
C PHE A 551 2.50 -8.20 -8.86
N VAL A 552 3.57 -7.40 -8.77
CA VAL A 552 4.82 -7.61 -9.51
C VAL A 552 5.73 -8.53 -8.72
N SER A 553 6.09 -9.68 -9.30
CA SER A 553 7.00 -10.68 -8.71
C SER A 553 8.27 -10.06 -8.11
N ILE A 554 8.61 -10.43 -6.88
CA ILE A 554 9.80 -9.89 -6.18
C ILE A 554 11.07 -10.53 -6.75
N GLY A 555 11.96 -9.69 -7.26
CA GLY A 555 13.19 -10.12 -7.94
C GLY A 555 12.93 -10.85 -9.27
N ASN A 556 13.98 -10.95 -10.08
CA ASN A 556 13.97 -11.69 -11.35
C ASN A 556 15.32 -12.39 -11.56
N PHE A 557 15.49 -13.12 -12.66
CA PHE A 557 16.74 -13.83 -12.95
C PHE A 557 18.02 -12.97 -12.85
N ASP A 558 18.00 -11.74 -13.35
CA ASP A 558 19.16 -10.83 -13.35
C ASP A 558 19.39 -10.14 -11.99
N ARG A 559 18.32 -9.94 -11.22
CA ARG A 559 18.33 -9.32 -9.89
C ARG A 559 17.45 -10.16 -8.94
N PRO A 560 17.96 -11.33 -8.50
CA PRO A 560 17.17 -12.24 -7.66
C PRO A 560 17.03 -11.70 -6.25
N PHE A 561 15.96 -12.13 -5.56
CA PHE A 561 15.88 -11.97 -4.11
C PHE A 561 16.94 -12.86 -3.45
N THR A 562 17.70 -12.31 -2.51
CA THR A 562 18.83 -12.98 -1.82
C THR A 562 18.80 -12.81 -0.31
N GLY A 563 17.82 -12.07 0.22
CA GLY A 563 17.56 -11.95 1.65
C GLY A 563 16.72 -13.09 2.21
N SER A 564 15.91 -12.83 3.24
CA SER A 564 14.98 -13.83 3.78
C SER A 564 13.56 -13.29 3.99
N LEU A 565 12.57 -14.17 3.93
CA LEU A 565 11.19 -13.91 4.33
C LEU A 565 10.71 -15.04 5.26
N ASP A 566 10.56 -14.73 6.54
CA ASP A 566 9.89 -15.60 7.51
C ASP A 566 8.40 -15.24 7.59
N GLY A 567 7.52 -16.11 7.10
CA GLY A 567 6.09 -15.98 7.26
C GLY A 567 5.64 -16.04 8.72
N GLY A 568 6.46 -16.61 9.62
CA GLY A 568 6.13 -16.70 11.06
C GLY A 568 4.86 -17.50 11.38
N GLY A 569 4.34 -18.28 10.41
CA GLY A 569 3.05 -18.96 10.49
C GLY A 569 1.86 -18.13 9.99
N HIS A 570 2.10 -16.92 9.47
CA HIS A 570 1.09 -16.06 8.87
C HIS A 570 0.84 -16.33 7.39
N LEU A 571 -0.33 -15.89 6.92
CA LEU A 571 -0.82 -16.09 5.57
C LEU A 571 -0.66 -14.84 4.70
N ILE A 572 -0.47 -15.04 3.39
CA ILE A 572 -0.80 -14.05 2.36
C ILE A 572 -1.93 -14.65 1.52
N ASP A 573 -3.11 -14.05 1.61
CA ASP A 573 -4.37 -14.59 1.06
C ASP A 573 -4.82 -13.83 -0.18
N LYS A 574 -5.21 -14.57 -1.23
CA LYS A 574 -5.74 -14.08 -2.52
C LYS A 574 -4.77 -13.17 -3.29
N LEU A 575 -3.48 -13.48 -3.23
CA LEU A 575 -2.46 -12.79 -4.04
C LEU A 575 -2.67 -13.07 -5.53
N GLN A 576 -2.66 -12.03 -6.34
CA GLN A 576 -2.87 -12.10 -7.79
C GLN A 576 -1.62 -11.60 -8.52
N VAL A 577 -0.99 -12.47 -9.32
CA VAL A 577 0.22 -12.22 -10.11
C VAL A 577 -0.02 -12.69 -11.55
N SER A 578 -0.02 -11.78 -12.51
CA SER A 578 -0.17 -12.08 -13.95
C SER A 578 0.95 -11.44 -14.75
N VAL A 579 1.98 -12.23 -15.09
CA VAL A 579 3.13 -11.79 -15.88
C VAL A 579 2.89 -12.08 -17.36
N HIS A 580 2.89 -11.02 -18.16
CA HIS A 580 2.90 -11.10 -19.61
C HIS A 580 4.17 -10.42 -20.13
N ALA A 581 5.14 -11.20 -20.62
CA ALA A 581 6.38 -10.64 -21.14
C ALA A 581 6.12 -10.00 -22.51
N SER A 582 6.67 -8.80 -22.73
CA SER A 582 6.46 -8.01 -23.95
C SER A 582 7.29 -8.50 -25.15
N SER A 583 8.13 -9.52 -24.99
CA SER A 583 8.94 -10.09 -26.07
C SER A 583 9.32 -11.56 -25.84
N GLN A 584 9.35 -12.33 -26.94
CA GLN A 584 9.89 -13.71 -27.00
C GLN A 584 11.43 -13.77 -26.85
N SER A 585 12.09 -12.71 -26.35
CA SER A 585 13.51 -12.70 -25.98
C SER A 585 13.75 -12.66 -24.47
N THR A 586 12.69 -12.67 -23.68
CA THR A 586 12.72 -12.59 -22.21
C THR A 586 11.86 -13.70 -21.60
N ASN A 587 12.18 -14.14 -20.39
CA ASN A 587 11.36 -15.13 -19.68
C ASN A 587 10.23 -14.44 -18.90
N ALA A 588 9.07 -15.08 -18.80
CA ALA A 588 8.01 -14.64 -17.89
C ALA A 588 8.17 -15.39 -16.55
N GLU A 589 8.27 -14.65 -15.44
CA GLU A 589 8.57 -15.21 -14.10
C GLU A 589 7.47 -14.82 -13.09
N ALA A 590 6.43 -15.66 -12.97
CA ALA A 590 5.29 -15.42 -12.08
C ALA A 590 5.38 -16.18 -10.75
N GLY A 591 5.25 -15.46 -9.65
CA GLY A 591 5.19 -15.95 -8.27
C GLY A 591 5.19 -14.78 -7.29
N LEU A 592 5.11 -15.04 -5.99
CA LEU A 592 5.47 -14.00 -5.01
C LEU A 592 6.90 -13.49 -5.27
N PHE A 593 7.81 -14.42 -5.59
CA PHE A 593 9.14 -14.13 -6.10
C PHE A 593 9.26 -14.53 -7.59
N GLY A 594 9.93 -13.73 -8.40
CA GLY A 594 10.31 -14.15 -9.75
C GLY A 594 11.44 -15.17 -9.65
N THR A 595 12.55 -14.77 -9.03
CA THR A 595 13.69 -15.66 -8.75
C THR A 595 14.19 -15.50 -7.31
N LEU A 596 14.23 -16.61 -6.57
CA LEU A 596 15.00 -16.76 -5.32
C LEU A 596 16.44 -17.18 -5.66
N GLY A 597 17.43 -16.34 -5.32
CA GLY A 597 18.85 -16.63 -5.50
C GLY A 597 19.43 -17.59 -4.45
N SER A 598 20.67 -18.04 -4.60
CA SER A 598 21.25 -19.07 -3.74
C SER A 598 21.47 -18.68 -2.27
N GLY A 599 21.46 -17.40 -1.94
CA GLY A 599 21.45 -16.90 -0.57
C GLY A 599 20.05 -16.75 0.05
N ALA A 600 18.98 -17.03 -0.71
CA ALA A 600 17.62 -16.76 -0.28
C ALA A 600 17.06 -17.81 0.70
N HIS A 601 16.30 -17.35 1.68
CA HIS A 601 15.63 -18.20 2.67
C HIS A 601 14.16 -17.78 2.84
N VAL A 602 13.22 -18.65 2.49
CA VAL A 602 11.77 -18.46 2.75
C VAL A 602 11.30 -19.54 3.71
N THR A 603 10.69 -19.15 4.83
CA THR A 603 10.29 -20.06 5.91
C THR A 603 8.87 -19.76 6.41
N HIS A 604 8.12 -20.79 6.85
CA HIS A 604 6.82 -20.63 7.54
C HIS A 604 5.77 -19.77 6.82
N LEU A 605 5.78 -19.74 5.48
CA LEU A 605 4.90 -18.89 4.67
C LEU A 605 3.73 -19.69 4.07
N GLY A 606 2.50 -19.27 4.36
CA GLY A 606 1.29 -19.76 3.68
C GLY A 606 0.80 -18.81 2.61
N LEU A 607 0.65 -19.27 1.37
CA LEU A 607 0.03 -18.54 0.26
C LEU A 607 -1.33 -19.16 -0.06
N THR A 608 -2.43 -18.52 0.35
CA THR A 608 -3.79 -19.09 0.20
C THR A 608 -4.58 -18.44 -0.92
N ASP A 609 -5.39 -19.23 -1.62
CA ASP A 609 -6.35 -18.81 -2.66
C ASP A 609 -5.77 -17.87 -3.74
N GLY A 610 -4.47 -17.97 -4.01
CA GLY A 610 -3.77 -17.13 -4.98
C GLY A 610 -3.97 -17.57 -6.44
N PHE A 611 -3.70 -16.65 -7.36
CA PHE A 611 -3.67 -16.91 -8.80
C PHE A 611 -2.37 -16.38 -9.37
N PHE A 612 -1.62 -17.28 -10.02
CA PHE A 612 -0.28 -17.00 -10.54
C PHE A 612 -0.21 -17.44 -12.00
N SER A 613 0.05 -16.51 -12.92
CA SER A 613 0.07 -16.79 -14.36
C SER A 613 1.27 -16.18 -15.09
N ALA A 614 1.87 -16.94 -16.02
CA ALA A 614 2.96 -16.48 -16.89
C ALA A 614 2.70 -16.78 -18.38
N SER A 615 2.95 -15.79 -19.25
CA SER A 615 2.76 -15.86 -20.71
C SER A 615 3.67 -14.86 -21.46
N GLY A 616 3.76 -14.95 -22.80
CA GLY A 616 4.44 -13.97 -23.65
C GLY A 616 5.97 -14.13 -23.78
N GLY A 617 6.60 -14.90 -22.88
CA GLY A 617 8.05 -15.08 -22.83
C GLY A 617 8.59 -16.15 -23.78
N ASN A 618 9.92 -16.28 -23.84
CA ASN A 618 10.56 -17.42 -24.49
C ASN A 618 10.31 -18.71 -23.68
N ASP A 619 10.65 -18.69 -22.39
CA ASP A 619 10.17 -19.68 -21.43
C ASP A 619 9.28 -18.98 -20.40
N ASN A 620 8.14 -19.59 -20.09
CA ASN A 620 7.19 -19.11 -19.08
C ASN A 620 7.30 -19.98 -17.82
N PHE A 621 7.65 -19.38 -16.69
CA PHE A 621 7.74 -20.02 -15.38
C PHE A 621 6.67 -19.47 -14.45
N ALA A 622 5.88 -20.36 -13.83
CA ALA A 622 4.95 -19.97 -12.79
C ALA A 622 5.02 -20.92 -11.59
N GLY A 623 5.05 -20.34 -10.39
CA GLY A 623 4.82 -21.05 -9.14
C GLY A 623 4.45 -20.09 -8.03
N SER A 624 3.51 -20.49 -7.16
CA SER A 624 2.88 -19.57 -6.20
C SER A 624 3.90 -18.81 -5.34
N LEU A 625 4.91 -19.52 -4.83
CA LEU A 625 5.97 -18.91 -4.03
C LEU A 625 7.07 -18.35 -4.92
N ALA A 626 7.58 -19.13 -5.88
CA ALA A 626 8.63 -18.67 -6.78
C ALA A 626 8.49 -19.21 -8.21
N ALA A 627 8.75 -18.37 -9.22
CA ALA A 627 8.89 -18.87 -10.59
C ALA A 627 10.17 -19.71 -10.73
N ARG A 628 11.28 -19.25 -10.15
CA ARG A 628 12.54 -20.00 -10.01
C ARG A 628 13.05 -20.02 -8.57
N ASN A 629 13.52 -21.18 -8.11
CA ASN A 629 14.21 -21.33 -6.84
C ASN A 629 15.64 -21.85 -7.01
N LEU A 630 16.61 -21.09 -6.49
CA LEU A 630 18.00 -21.49 -6.30
C LEU A 630 18.42 -21.46 -4.81
N GLY A 631 17.57 -20.91 -3.95
CA GLY A 631 17.77 -20.82 -2.50
C GLY A 631 17.01 -21.91 -1.74
N SER A 632 16.56 -21.58 -0.52
CA SER A 632 15.84 -22.52 0.34
C SER A 632 14.41 -22.07 0.63
N ILE A 633 13.48 -23.02 0.55
CA ILE A 633 12.08 -22.90 0.93
C ILE A 633 11.83 -23.99 1.97
N ASP A 634 11.53 -23.61 3.20
CA ASP A 634 11.21 -24.53 4.30
C ASP A 634 9.83 -24.26 4.90
N SER A 635 9.14 -25.31 5.35
CA SER A 635 7.89 -25.19 6.13
C SER A 635 6.88 -24.21 5.52
N SER A 636 6.76 -24.20 4.19
CA SER A 636 5.95 -23.23 3.44
C SER A 636 4.94 -23.94 2.52
N TYR A 637 3.85 -23.28 2.17
CA TYR A 637 2.80 -23.91 1.36
C TYR A 637 2.00 -22.96 0.47
N SER A 638 1.31 -23.55 -0.51
CA SER A 638 0.41 -22.84 -1.43
C SER A 638 -0.94 -23.55 -1.64
N THR A 639 -2.00 -22.75 -1.81
CA THR A 639 -3.31 -23.14 -2.34
C THR A 639 -3.72 -22.19 -3.48
N GLY A 640 -4.87 -22.41 -4.11
CA GLY A 640 -5.32 -21.61 -5.26
C GLY A 640 -4.93 -22.26 -6.59
N SER A 641 -4.35 -21.49 -7.52
CA SER A 641 -4.04 -21.96 -8.87
C SER A 641 -2.82 -21.32 -9.51
N VAL A 642 -2.09 -22.11 -10.32
CA VAL A 642 -0.90 -21.73 -11.07
C VAL A 642 -1.09 -22.11 -12.54
N ALA A 643 -0.86 -21.17 -13.46
CA ALA A 643 -1.08 -21.35 -14.89
C ALA A 643 0.10 -20.85 -15.74
N THR A 644 0.50 -21.61 -16.76
CA THR A 644 1.33 -21.10 -17.87
C THR A 644 0.65 -21.30 -19.20
N GLY A 645 0.79 -20.33 -20.11
CA GLY A 645 0.02 -20.32 -21.36
C GLY A 645 0.58 -19.42 -22.45
N ASP A 646 1.33 -20.00 -23.39
CA ASP A 646 1.62 -19.39 -24.69
C ASP A 646 1.92 -20.46 -25.74
N ALA A 647 1.32 -20.37 -26.92
CA ALA A 647 1.63 -21.25 -28.06
C ALA A 647 3.02 -20.98 -28.66
N ASN A 648 3.58 -19.79 -28.45
CA ASN A 648 4.84 -19.32 -29.02
C ASN A 648 6.04 -19.43 -28.07
N ALA A 649 5.84 -19.72 -26.78
CA ALA A 649 6.95 -20.01 -25.88
C ALA A 649 7.64 -21.34 -26.28
N ASP A 650 8.94 -21.47 -26.07
CA ASP A 650 9.64 -22.75 -26.18
C ASP A 650 9.14 -23.71 -25.09
N GLN A 651 9.05 -23.23 -23.84
CA GLN A 651 8.58 -24.01 -22.69
C GLN A 651 7.55 -23.26 -21.83
N ASN A 652 6.50 -23.97 -21.41
CA ASN A 652 5.54 -23.52 -20.40
C ASN A 652 5.69 -24.40 -19.15
N ILE A 653 6.18 -23.84 -18.04
CA ILE A 653 6.57 -24.56 -16.83
C ILE A 653 5.77 -24.05 -15.62
N ALA A 654 4.84 -24.86 -15.12
CA ALA A 654 4.01 -24.56 -13.97
C ALA A 654 4.27 -25.57 -12.82
N GLY A 655 4.45 -25.05 -11.61
CA GLY A 655 4.50 -25.87 -10.39
C GLY A 655 3.71 -25.24 -9.26
N GLY A 656 3.00 -26.04 -8.46
CA GLY A 656 2.06 -25.51 -7.47
C GLY A 656 2.70 -24.59 -6.41
N LEU A 657 3.94 -24.86 -6.02
CA LEU A 657 4.76 -24.01 -5.14
C LEU A 657 5.89 -23.29 -5.92
N VAL A 658 6.60 -24.01 -6.79
CA VAL A 658 7.75 -23.49 -7.54
C VAL A 658 7.71 -23.90 -9.02
N GLY A 659 7.91 -22.96 -9.94
CA GLY A 659 8.00 -23.28 -11.37
C GLY A 659 9.22 -24.15 -11.69
N ASN A 660 10.43 -23.63 -11.46
CA ASN A 660 11.70 -24.31 -11.71
C ASN A 660 12.59 -24.28 -10.46
N ASN A 661 12.72 -25.43 -9.77
CA ASN A 661 13.71 -25.62 -8.71
C ASN A 661 15.03 -26.04 -9.36
N THR A 662 16.06 -25.19 -9.29
CA THR A 662 17.27 -25.31 -10.11
C THR A 662 18.52 -24.97 -9.32
N PHE A 663 19.68 -25.03 -9.96
CA PHE A 663 20.97 -24.76 -9.35
C PHE A 663 21.68 -23.59 -10.01
N THR A 664 22.64 -23.02 -9.29
CA THR A 664 23.67 -22.12 -9.83
C THR A 664 25.05 -22.63 -9.43
N THR A 665 26.10 -22.13 -10.07
CA THR A 665 27.48 -22.43 -9.69
C THR A 665 28.07 -21.28 -8.89
N VAL A 666 28.22 -21.47 -7.58
CA VAL A 666 28.86 -20.50 -6.69
C VAL A 666 30.26 -21.01 -6.34
N ASN A 667 31.29 -20.21 -6.63
CA ASN A 667 32.70 -20.56 -6.38
C ASN A 667 33.09 -21.95 -6.93
N GLY A 668 32.60 -22.30 -8.13
CA GLY A 668 32.85 -23.60 -8.77
C GLY A 668 32.05 -24.78 -8.22
N THR A 669 31.18 -24.56 -7.23
CA THR A 669 30.32 -25.60 -6.64
C THR A 669 28.87 -25.40 -7.08
N ALA A 670 28.21 -26.47 -7.54
CA ALA A 670 26.79 -26.45 -7.82
C ALA A 670 26.00 -26.32 -6.50
N GLN A 671 25.23 -25.24 -6.36
CA GLN A 671 24.30 -25.00 -5.26
C GLN A 671 22.88 -25.09 -5.83
N GLY A 672 22.22 -26.22 -5.56
CA GLY A 672 20.84 -26.49 -5.96
C GLY A 672 19.84 -25.96 -4.95
N GLY A 673 18.73 -25.41 -5.44
CA GLY A 673 17.60 -25.00 -4.62
C GLY A 673 17.06 -26.15 -3.78
N THR A 674 16.66 -25.85 -2.55
CA THR A 674 16.11 -26.84 -1.61
C THR A 674 14.67 -26.48 -1.26
N ILE A 675 13.78 -27.47 -1.35
CA ILE A 675 12.41 -27.39 -0.87
C ILE A 675 12.25 -28.47 0.20
N SER A 676 12.02 -28.05 1.44
CA SER A 676 11.90 -28.93 2.61
C SER A 676 10.63 -28.66 3.41
N GLY A 677 10.03 -29.70 4.00
CA GLY A 677 8.89 -29.54 4.90
C GLY A 677 7.69 -28.78 4.29
N SER A 678 7.51 -28.82 2.97
CA SER A 678 6.65 -27.87 2.24
C SER A 678 5.59 -28.59 1.40
N TYR A 679 4.48 -27.92 1.09
CA TYR A 679 3.40 -28.55 0.32
C TYR A 679 2.60 -27.63 -0.59
N SER A 680 1.86 -28.23 -1.54
CA SER A 680 0.95 -27.50 -2.43
C SER A 680 -0.38 -28.24 -2.58
N THR A 681 -1.48 -27.51 -2.47
CA THR A 681 -2.81 -27.97 -2.90
C THR A 681 -3.31 -27.23 -4.14
N ALA A 682 -2.48 -26.41 -4.76
CA ALA A 682 -2.87 -25.57 -5.89
C ALA A 682 -3.18 -26.38 -7.16
N LEU A 683 -4.18 -25.95 -7.92
CA LEU A 683 -4.44 -26.46 -9.27
C LEU A 683 -3.32 -25.99 -10.21
N VAL A 684 -2.65 -26.91 -10.91
CA VAL A 684 -1.51 -26.59 -11.78
C VAL A 684 -1.82 -26.89 -13.23
N ILE A 685 -1.71 -25.88 -14.10
CA ILE A 685 -1.98 -25.98 -15.54
C ILE A 685 -0.78 -25.43 -16.32
N ALA A 686 -0.23 -26.23 -17.23
CA ALA A 686 0.71 -25.77 -18.25
C ALA A 686 0.09 -25.99 -19.63
N SER A 687 0.06 -24.94 -20.46
CA SER A 687 -0.64 -24.97 -21.74
C SER A 687 0.16 -24.34 -22.89
N GLY A 688 0.10 -24.97 -24.05
CA GLY A 688 0.81 -24.54 -25.26
C GLY A 688 2.32 -24.80 -25.23
N GLY A 689 3.00 -24.27 -26.23
CA GLY A 689 4.46 -24.25 -26.36
C GLY A 689 4.95 -24.87 -27.67
N LYS A 690 5.89 -24.21 -28.34
CA LYS A 690 6.61 -24.69 -29.53
C LYS A 690 7.29 -26.03 -29.26
N THR A 691 7.81 -26.24 -28.04
CA THR A 691 8.51 -27.48 -27.67
C THR A 691 7.75 -28.23 -26.57
N SER A 692 7.57 -27.62 -25.40
CA SER A 692 7.22 -28.36 -24.17
C SER A 692 6.22 -27.67 -23.25
N ALA A 693 5.35 -28.46 -22.61
CA ALA A 693 4.56 -28.05 -21.43
C ALA A 693 4.88 -28.96 -20.23
N PHE A 694 5.09 -28.36 -19.05
CA PHE A 694 5.46 -29.05 -17.81
C PHE A 694 4.54 -28.61 -16.65
N ALA A 695 3.77 -29.54 -16.09
CA ALA A 695 2.91 -29.29 -14.93
C ALA A 695 3.24 -30.26 -13.78
N GLY A 696 3.64 -29.72 -12.62
CA GLY A 696 3.92 -30.54 -11.43
C GLY A 696 3.18 -30.05 -10.19
N GLY A 697 2.57 -30.95 -9.43
CA GLY A 697 1.71 -30.58 -8.29
C GLY A 697 2.41 -29.75 -7.20
N LEU A 698 3.73 -29.92 -7.02
CA LEU A 698 4.58 -29.07 -6.18
C LEU A 698 5.56 -28.24 -7.01
N VAL A 699 6.27 -28.87 -7.95
CA VAL A 699 7.36 -28.25 -8.72
C VAL A 699 7.21 -28.55 -10.21
N GLY A 700 7.35 -27.56 -11.09
CA GLY A 700 7.34 -27.81 -12.54
C GLY A 700 8.54 -28.66 -12.95
N THR A 701 9.76 -28.14 -12.80
CA THR A 701 11.01 -28.88 -13.08
C THR A 701 12.00 -28.81 -11.91
N ASN A 702 12.68 -29.93 -11.62
CA ASN A 702 13.66 -30.04 -10.53
C ASN A 702 15.03 -30.46 -11.07
N VAL A 703 15.99 -29.53 -11.17
CA VAL A 703 17.26 -29.70 -11.90
C VAL A 703 18.46 -29.53 -10.98
N GLN A 704 19.18 -30.63 -10.70
CA GLN A 704 20.31 -30.69 -9.75
C GLN A 704 20.02 -30.04 -8.39
N ALA A 705 18.75 -30.10 -7.98
CA ALA A 705 18.16 -29.45 -6.83
C ALA A 705 17.40 -30.49 -5.98
N THR A 706 17.02 -30.13 -4.74
CA THR A 706 16.53 -31.09 -3.74
C THR A 706 15.09 -30.81 -3.33
N ILE A 707 14.27 -31.86 -3.32
CA ILE A 707 12.95 -31.89 -2.71
C ILE A 707 12.96 -32.94 -1.59
N TYR A 708 12.74 -32.51 -0.36
CA TYR A 708 12.80 -33.34 0.85
C TYR A 708 11.55 -33.15 1.70
N GLN A 709 11.01 -34.23 2.29
CA GLN A 709 9.90 -34.15 3.25
C GLN A 709 8.76 -33.21 2.80
N SER A 710 8.32 -33.33 1.55
CA SER A 710 7.38 -32.39 0.92
C SER A 710 6.27 -33.12 0.16
N TYR A 711 5.13 -32.47 -0.09
CA TYR A 711 4.01 -33.15 -0.75
C TYR A 711 3.09 -32.29 -1.62
N ALA A 712 2.31 -32.93 -2.48
CA ALA A 712 1.35 -32.29 -3.36
C ALA A 712 -0.04 -32.95 -3.32
N VAL A 713 -1.10 -32.14 -3.39
CA VAL A 713 -2.51 -32.58 -3.41
C VAL A 713 -3.26 -32.13 -4.65
N GLY A 714 -2.92 -30.94 -5.19
CA GLY A 714 -3.59 -30.40 -6.36
C GLY A 714 -3.31 -31.22 -7.62
N SER A 715 -4.25 -31.19 -8.58
CA SER A 715 -4.07 -31.83 -9.87
C SER A 715 -3.10 -31.05 -10.77
N ALA A 716 -2.33 -31.78 -11.56
CA ALA A 716 -1.34 -31.22 -12.50
C ALA A 716 -1.67 -31.62 -13.94
N SER A 717 -1.90 -30.62 -14.79
CA SER A 717 -2.33 -30.81 -16.18
C SER A 717 -1.41 -30.10 -17.18
N ALA A 718 -0.74 -30.85 -18.06
CA ALA A 718 0.07 -30.31 -19.16
C ALA A 718 -0.60 -30.58 -20.51
N SER A 719 -0.72 -29.58 -21.38
CA SER A 719 -1.32 -29.82 -22.70
C SER A 719 -0.93 -28.85 -23.81
N GLY A 720 -0.95 -29.32 -25.05
CA GLY A 720 -0.81 -28.46 -26.22
C GLY A 720 0.61 -28.02 -26.56
N GLY A 721 1.63 -28.51 -25.84
CA GLY A 721 3.01 -28.47 -26.31
C GLY A 721 3.18 -29.37 -27.54
N ILE A 722 3.84 -28.89 -28.60
CA ILE A 722 3.89 -29.60 -29.89
C ILE A 722 4.61 -30.95 -29.76
N ASP A 723 5.76 -31.00 -29.11
CA ASP A 723 6.55 -32.23 -28.96
C ASP A 723 6.28 -32.93 -27.62
N LEU A 724 6.49 -32.22 -26.50
CA LEU A 724 6.57 -32.82 -25.17
C LEU A 724 5.51 -32.26 -24.22
N ASN A 725 4.75 -33.13 -23.55
CA ASN A 725 3.90 -32.71 -22.43
C ASN A 725 4.18 -33.60 -21.20
N TYR A 726 4.62 -32.97 -20.11
CA TYR A 726 5.04 -33.59 -18.86
C TYR A 726 4.06 -33.23 -17.74
N ALA A 727 3.45 -34.24 -17.11
CA ALA A 727 2.61 -34.06 -15.93
C ALA A 727 3.03 -35.00 -14.81
N GLY A 728 3.32 -34.47 -13.63
CA GLY A 728 3.67 -35.26 -12.45
C GLY A 728 2.91 -34.84 -11.22
N GLY A 729 2.49 -35.82 -10.40
CA GLY A 729 1.76 -35.51 -9.16
C GLY A 729 2.57 -34.68 -8.17
N LEU A 730 3.91 -34.82 -8.15
CA LEU A 730 4.84 -33.96 -7.41
C LEU A 730 5.67 -33.07 -8.35
N VAL A 731 6.34 -33.65 -9.35
CA VAL A 731 7.26 -32.93 -10.27
C VAL A 731 7.03 -33.33 -11.73
N ALA A 732 6.98 -32.39 -12.67
CA ALA A 732 6.80 -32.74 -14.09
C ALA A 732 8.04 -33.42 -14.68
N ASP A 733 9.23 -32.83 -14.51
CA ASP A 733 10.51 -33.40 -14.95
C ASP A 733 11.59 -33.25 -13.86
N ASN A 734 12.33 -34.33 -13.60
CA ASN A 734 13.27 -34.41 -12.48
C ASN A 734 14.66 -34.95 -12.88
N ILE A 735 15.66 -34.09 -12.72
CA ILE A 735 17.10 -34.39 -12.83
C ILE A 735 17.77 -34.30 -11.44
N GLY A 736 17.09 -33.72 -10.45
CA GLY A 736 17.53 -33.59 -9.06
C GLY A 736 17.14 -34.76 -8.14
N THR A 737 17.18 -34.49 -6.83
CA THR A 737 16.91 -35.45 -5.74
C THR A 737 15.48 -35.29 -5.21
N VAL A 738 14.78 -36.41 -4.99
CA VAL A 738 13.45 -36.45 -4.33
C VAL A 738 13.47 -37.49 -3.21
N GLN A 739 13.21 -37.05 -1.97
CA GLN A 739 13.33 -37.91 -0.78
C GLN A 739 12.19 -37.68 0.22
N GLN A 740 11.70 -38.77 0.82
CA GLN A 740 10.61 -38.76 1.82
C GLN A 740 9.43 -37.86 1.43
N SER A 741 9.05 -37.86 0.16
CA SER A 741 8.06 -36.93 -0.40
C SER A 741 6.92 -37.69 -1.06
N TYR A 742 5.73 -37.09 -1.17
CA TYR A 742 4.58 -37.80 -1.73
C TYR A 742 3.58 -36.97 -2.53
N ALA A 743 2.85 -37.62 -3.43
CA ALA A 743 1.83 -37.00 -4.26
C ALA A 743 0.45 -37.66 -4.10
N LEU A 744 -0.58 -36.83 -4.07
CA LEU A 744 -1.98 -37.23 -3.89
C LEU A 744 -2.90 -36.78 -5.03
N GLY A 745 -2.47 -35.81 -5.83
CA GLY A 745 -3.23 -35.29 -6.97
C GLY A 745 -3.14 -36.20 -8.19
N SER A 746 -4.08 -36.00 -9.12
CA SER A 746 -4.03 -36.62 -10.45
C SER A 746 -3.11 -35.84 -11.38
N ALA A 747 -2.20 -36.54 -12.07
CA ALA A 747 -1.42 -36.00 -13.18
C ALA A 747 -2.11 -36.31 -14.53
N THR A 748 -2.03 -35.40 -15.49
CA THR A 748 -2.63 -35.56 -16.83
C THR A 748 -1.82 -34.81 -17.89
N ALA A 749 -1.37 -35.49 -18.95
CA ALA A 749 -0.72 -34.87 -20.10
C ALA A 749 -1.47 -35.21 -21.39
N LEU A 750 -1.76 -34.21 -22.23
CA LEU A 750 -2.61 -34.36 -23.43
C LEU A 750 -2.05 -33.57 -24.63
N ARG A 751 -2.33 -34.03 -25.84
CA ARG A 751 -2.13 -33.28 -27.10
C ARG A 751 -0.70 -32.77 -27.33
N GLY A 752 0.23 -33.71 -27.54
CA GLY A 752 1.55 -33.47 -28.17
C GLY A 752 2.09 -34.78 -28.73
N ASN A 753 3.21 -34.73 -29.47
CA ASN A 753 3.81 -35.92 -30.08
C ASN A 753 4.18 -37.00 -29.05
N ARG A 754 4.58 -36.58 -27.84
CA ARG A 754 4.96 -37.45 -26.73
C ARG A 754 4.34 -36.91 -25.43
N THR A 755 3.74 -37.79 -24.66
CA THR A 755 3.11 -37.47 -23.37
C THR A 755 3.74 -38.32 -22.26
N PHE A 756 4.04 -37.65 -21.16
CA PHE A 756 4.75 -38.19 -20.00
C PHE A 756 3.90 -37.88 -18.78
N VAL A 757 3.32 -38.91 -18.17
CA VAL A 757 2.50 -38.78 -16.98
C VAL A 757 3.05 -39.72 -15.93
N GLY A 758 3.11 -39.29 -14.68
CA GLY A 758 3.44 -40.18 -13.57
C GLY A 758 2.85 -39.71 -12.26
N GLY A 759 2.42 -40.66 -11.42
CA GLY A 759 1.82 -40.34 -10.12
C GLY A 759 2.73 -39.55 -9.18
N LEU A 760 4.06 -39.79 -9.21
CA LEU A 760 5.05 -38.96 -8.51
C LEU A 760 5.75 -37.99 -9.47
N LEU A 761 6.45 -38.50 -10.48
CA LEU A 761 7.24 -37.71 -11.43
C LEU A 761 6.77 -37.99 -12.87
N GLY A 762 6.61 -36.96 -13.70
CA GLY A 762 6.21 -37.13 -15.11
C GLY A 762 7.32 -37.78 -15.95
N GLN A 763 8.54 -37.28 -15.79
CA GLN A 763 9.79 -37.89 -16.29
C GLN A 763 10.88 -37.76 -15.22
N HIS A 764 11.89 -38.64 -15.29
CA HIS A 764 13.13 -38.49 -14.55
C HIS A 764 14.34 -38.89 -15.41
N SER A 765 15.47 -38.23 -15.19
CA SER A 765 16.78 -38.62 -15.71
C SER A 765 17.87 -38.26 -14.70
N GLY A 766 17.89 -38.99 -13.58
CA GLY A 766 18.76 -38.73 -12.43
C GLY A 766 18.65 -39.86 -11.39
N ASN A 767 19.60 -39.92 -10.44
CA ASN A 767 19.91 -41.16 -9.73
C ASN A 767 19.27 -41.34 -8.34
N THR A 768 18.64 -40.31 -7.75
CA THR A 768 18.24 -40.35 -6.32
C THR A 768 16.76 -40.01 -6.11
N ILE A 769 15.94 -41.05 -6.11
CA ILE A 769 14.56 -41.02 -5.62
C ILE A 769 14.48 -42.05 -4.49
N THR A 770 14.10 -41.64 -3.28
CA THR A 770 14.15 -42.53 -2.10
C THR A 770 12.93 -42.34 -1.22
N ASP A 771 12.34 -43.45 -0.78
CA ASP A 771 11.17 -43.51 0.11
C ASP A 771 10.06 -42.52 -0.26
N SER A 772 9.72 -42.41 -1.54
CA SER A 772 8.78 -41.40 -2.04
C SER A 772 7.59 -42.07 -2.75
N PHE A 773 6.39 -41.58 -2.49
CA PHE A 773 5.13 -42.31 -2.73
C PHE A 773 4.13 -41.52 -3.58
N TYR A 774 3.22 -42.21 -4.25
CA TYR A 774 2.09 -41.55 -4.92
C TYR A 774 0.78 -42.31 -4.79
N ALA A 775 -0.33 -41.57 -4.83
CA ALA A 775 -1.67 -42.13 -4.81
C ALA A 775 -2.08 -42.74 -6.16
N THR A 776 -2.55 -43.99 -6.14
CA THR A 776 -3.20 -44.68 -7.28
C THR A 776 -4.73 -44.61 -7.26
N THR A 777 -5.29 -44.08 -6.17
CA THR A 777 -6.72 -43.76 -6.03
C THR A 777 -6.90 -42.37 -5.44
N ASP A 778 -7.98 -41.69 -5.80
CA ASP A 778 -8.40 -40.44 -5.17
C ASP A 778 -9.04 -40.67 -3.78
N SER A 779 -9.60 -39.61 -3.20
CA SER A 779 -10.34 -39.66 -1.92
C SER A 779 -11.67 -40.40 -1.98
N SER A 780 -12.22 -40.67 -3.17
CA SER A 780 -13.42 -41.50 -3.37
C SER A 780 -13.10 -42.97 -3.61
N GLY A 781 -11.81 -43.31 -3.78
CA GLY A 781 -11.35 -44.65 -4.17
C GLY A 781 -11.36 -44.88 -5.68
N ALA A 782 -11.69 -43.87 -6.49
CA ALA A 782 -11.60 -43.96 -7.95
C ALA A 782 -10.13 -43.95 -8.39
N GLY A 783 -9.80 -44.72 -9.42
CA GLY A 783 -8.43 -44.88 -9.89
C GLY A 783 -7.87 -43.61 -10.55
N ILE A 784 -6.75 -43.10 -10.04
CA ILE A 784 -5.98 -41.99 -10.62
C ILE A 784 -4.57 -42.45 -10.97
N ASN A 785 -3.88 -41.70 -11.82
CA ASN A 785 -2.48 -41.96 -12.18
C ASN A 785 -2.23 -43.38 -12.76
N ASN A 786 -3.26 -44.05 -13.31
CA ASN A 786 -3.20 -45.47 -13.66
C ASN A 786 -2.79 -45.79 -15.13
N ALA A 787 -2.55 -44.78 -15.97
CA ALA A 787 -2.43 -44.97 -17.42
C ALA A 787 -1.25 -44.20 -18.04
N SER A 788 -0.01 -44.64 -17.82
CA SER A 788 1.18 -44.06 -18.46
C SER A 788 2.47 -44.89 -18.27
N ASN A 789 3.48 -44.57 -19.08
CA ASN A 789 4.76 -45.29 -19.16
C ASN A 789 5.75 -45.02 -18.00
N TYR A 790 5.47 -44.04 -17.13
CA TYR A 790 6.42 -43.55 -16.10
C TYR A 790 5.95 -43.73 -14.65
N ASN A 791 4.88 -44.52 -14.43
CA ASN A 791 4.41 -44.88 -13.08
C ASN A 791 5.33 -45.81 -12.28
N SER A 792 6.41 -46.31 -12.87
CA SER A 792 7.45 -47.08 -12.16
C SER A 792 8.36 -46.23 -11.25
N VAL A 793 8.14 -44.91 -11.23
CA VAL A 793 9.02 -43.92 -10.60
C VAL A 793 8.45 -43.51 -9.25
N GLY A 794 9.04 -44.01 -8.17
CA GLY A 794 8.48 -43.95 -6.81
C GLY A 794 7.54 -45.11 -6.51
N ILE A 795 6.96 -45.12 -5.30
CA ILE A 795 6.16 -46.24 -4.78
C ILE A 795 4.66 -45.89 -4.86
N GLY A 796 3.95 -46.49 -5.81
CA GLY A 796 2.51 -46.35 -5.95
C GLY A 796 1.74 -47.06 -4.83
N LYS A 797 0.77 -46.36 -4.22
CA LYS A 797 -0.06 -46.83 -3.12
C LYS A 797 -1.49 -46.34 -3.28
N SER A 798 -2.46 -47.16 -2.89
CA SER A 798 -3.85 -46.71 -2.77
C SER A 798 -3.98 -45.62 -1.70
N ARG A 799 -5.02 -44.79 -1.77
CA ARG A 799 -5.23 -43.71 -0.79
C ARG A 799 -5.35 -44.25 0.64
N SER A 800 -5.93 -45.44 0.81
CA SER A 800 -6.03 -46.14 2.09
C SER A 800 -4.68 -46.61 2.63
N GLU A 801 -3.82 -47.22 1.80
CA GLU A 801 -2.46 -47.62 2.22
C GLU A 801 -1.59 -46.42 2.65
N LEU A 802 -1.82 -45.24 2.05
CA LEU A 802 -1.16 -43.99 2.45
C LEU A 802 -1.64 -43.45 3.81
N THR A 803 -2.65 -44.07 4.44
CA THR A 803 -3.08 -43.77 5.83
C THR A 803 -2.53 -44.75 6.86
N THR A 804 -1.64 -45.67 6.46
CA THR A 804 -1.06 -46.70 7.34
C THR A 804 0.39 -46.38 7.69
N LEU A 805 0.76 -46.30 8.97
CA LEU A 805 2.12 -45.96 9.40
C LEU A 805 3.18 -46.93 8.84
N SER A 806 2.85 -48.21 8.73
CA SER A 806 3.76 -49.25 8.20
C SER A 806 4.09 -49.11 6.71
N THR A 807 3.45 -48.18 5.99
CA THR A 807 3.84 -47.79 4.63
C THR A 807 5.12 -46.93 4.63
N PHE A 808 5.40 -46.21 5.72
CA PHE A 808 6.41 -45.16 5.80
C PHE A 808 7.58 -45.51 6.75
N GLN A 809 8.00 -46.78 6.79
CA GLN A 809 8.96 -47.30 7.81
C GLN A 809 10.32 -46.57 7.85
N ASN A 810 10.75 -45.97 6.73
CA ASN A 810 12.00 -45.22 6.60
C ASN A 810 11.85 -43.71 6.80
N TRP A 811 10.65 -43.23 7.16
CA TRP A 811 10.38 -41.79 7.35
C TRP A 811 10.60 -41.36 8.80
N ASP A 812 10.88 -40.07 8.98
CA ASP A 812 10.82 -39.45 10.31
C ASP A 812 9.35 -39.15 10.68
N ILE A 813 8.62 -40.21 11.06
CA ILE A 813 7.16 -40.22 11.22
C ILE A 813 6.72 -40.86 12.55
N ASP A 814 5.53 -40.50 13.03
CA ASP A 814 4.88 -41.11 14.19
C ASP A 814 3.35 -41.03 14.13
N ALA A 815 2.68 -41.98 14.79
CA ALA A 815 1.25 -41.95 15.10
C ALA A 815 0.93 -41.38 16.49
N THR A 816 1.96 -40.96 17.23
CA THR A 816 1.89 -40.29 18.53
C THR A 816 2.22 -38.80 18.38
N GLY A 817 1.46 -37.95 19.06
CA GLY A 817 1.74 -36.50 19.09
C GLY A 817 2.87 -36.14 20.05
N GLY A 818 3.49 -34.98 19.83
CA GLY A 818 4.53 -34.43 20.69
C GLY A 818 5.92 -35.09 20.57
N THR A 819 6.10 -36.08 19.69
CA THR A 819 7.35 -36.87 19.58
C THR A 819 8.49 -36.22 18.78
N GLY A 820 8.36 -34.95 18.39
CA GLY A 820 9.39 -34.17 17.69
C GLY A 820 9.69 -34.57 16.23
N ARG A 821 9.10 -35.65 15.71
CA ARG A 821 9.26 -36.13 14.32
C ARG A 821 8.69 -35.15 13.30
N THR A 822 9.28 -35.08 12.10
CA THR A 822 8.76 -34.24 10.99
C THR A 822 7.30 -34.56 10.67
N TRP A 823 6.96 -35.84 10.56
CA TRP A 823 5.65 -36.26 10.07
C TRP A 823 4.73 -36.76 11.18
N ARG A 824 3.45 -36.43 11.07
CA ARG A 824 2.35 -36.89 11.91
C ARG A 824 1.36 -37.67 11.05
N LEU A 825 1.06 -38.91 11.40
CA LEU A 825 0.02 -39.68 10.72
C LEU A 825 -1.05 -40.10 11.73
N TYR A 826 -2.33 -39.87 11.41
CA TYR A 826 -3.42 -40.40 12.20
C TYR A 826 -3.88 -41.71 11.55
N GLU A 827 -3.51 -42.84 12.18
CA GLU A 827 -3.66 -44.18 11.60
C GLU A 827 -5.08 -44.45 11.09
N GLY A 828 -5.19 -44.76 9.79
CA GLY A 828 -6.46 -45.01 9.10
C GLY A 828 -7.34 -43.77 8.86
N GLN A 829 -6.91 -42.57 9.28
CA GLN A 829 -7.69 -41.32 9.15
C GLN A 829 -7.05 -40.33 8.18
N THR A 830 -5.72 -40.17 8.20
CA THR A 830 -5.01 -39.18 7.37
C THR A 830 -3.80 -39.78 6.67
N THR A 831 -3.41 -39.15 5.56
CA THR A 831 -2.05 -39.31 5.03
C THR A 831 -1.04 -38.56 5.92
N PRO A 832 0.29 -38.70 5.72
CA PRO A 832 1.28 -37.99 6.53
C PRO A 832 1.09 -36.46 6.47
N LEU A 833 0.93 -35.84 7.62
CA LEU A 833 0.84 -34.39 7.81
C LEU A 833 2.19 -33.86 8.29
N LEU A 834 2.61 -32.71 7.78
CA LEU A 834 3.83 -32.03 8.21
C LEU A 834 3.60 -31.38 9.58
N ARG A 835 4.36 -31.82 10.59
CA ARG A 835 4.15 -31.40 11.98
C ARG A 835 4.51 -29.93 12.22
N SER A 836 5.32 -29.32 11.37
CA SER A 836 5.67 -27.89 11.40
C SER A 836 4.46 -26.95 11.30
N PHE A 837 3.33 -27.40 10.73
CA PHE A 837 2.09 -26.62 10.66
C PHE A 837 1.04 -26.98 11.74
N LEU A 838 1.29 -28.02 12.55
CA LEU A 838 0.33 -28.52 13.53
C LEU A 838 0.51 -27.88 14.91
N LYS A 839 -0.60 -27.49 15.53
CA LYS A 839 -0.61 -26.90 16.88
C LYS A 839 -0.66 -28.01 17.95
N PRO A 840 0.22 -28.04 18.96
CA PRO A 840 0.18 -29.09 19.98
C PRO A 840 -1.09 -29.00 20.82
N VAL A 841 -1.76 -30.14 21.07
CA VAL A 841 -2.89 -30.23 22.00
C VAL A 841 -2.87 -31.54 22.78
N ASN A 842 -3.12 -31.47 24.09
CA ASN A 842 -3.30 -32.64 24.93
C ASN A 842 -4.78 -32.98 25.05
N ALA A 843 -5.15 -34.23 24.80
CA ALA A 843 -6.48 -34.78 25.03
C ALA A 843 -6.44 -35.70 26.27
N THR A 844 -6.92 -35.20 27.40
CA THR A 844 -6.90 -35.89 28.69
C THR A 844 -8.18 -36.70 28.88
N VAL A 845 -8.05 -37.98 29.22
CA VAL A 845 -9.20 -38.83 29.52
C VAL A 845 -9.81 -38.44 30.86
N ASN A 846 -11.11 -38.17 30.88
CA ASN A 846 -11.85 -37.91 32.11
C ASN A 846 -12.25 -39.23 32.78
N ASP A 847 -12.33 -39.25 34.11
CA ASP A 847 -12.84 -40.38 34.89
C ASP A 847 -14.06 -40.01 35.75
N ASN A 848 -14.73 -41.04 36.26
CA ASN A 848 -15.74 -40.97 37.32
C ASN A 848 -15.54 -42.16 38.27
N GLY A 849 -14.39 -42.19 38.95
CA GLY A 849 -14.10 -43.14 40.00
C GLY A 849 -15.25 -43.29 41.02
N ARG A 850 -15.35 -44.48 41.63
CA ARG A 850 -16.45 -44.87 42.53
C ARG A 850 -15.92 -45.40 43.85
N VAL A 851 -16.79 -45.53 44.86
CA VAL A 851 -16.48 -46.30 46.08
C VAL A 851 -16.83 -47.77 45.84
N TYR A 852 -16.05 -48.68 46.41
CA TYR A 852 -16.32 -50.12 46.36
C TYR A 852 -17.70 -50.48 46.94
N ASP A 853 -18.44 -51.31 46.21
CA ASP A 853 -19.79 -51.80 46.56
C ASP A 853 -19.96 -53.32 46.30
N GLY A 854 -18.86 -54.03 46.00
CA GLY A 854 -18.81 -55.44 45.64
C GLY A 854 -19.42 -55.85 44.30
N SER A 855 -19.98 -54.90 43.53
CA SER A 855 -20.38 -55.14 42.14
C SER A 855 -19.19 -55.06 41.18
N THR A 856 -19.22 -55.84 40.11
CA THR A 856 -18.29 -55.68 38.98
C THR A 856 -18.79 -54.56 38.08
N ALA A 857 -17.96 -53.54 37.84
CA ALA A 857 -18.28 -52.41 36.97
C ALA A 857 -17.38 -52.37 35.73
N THR A 858 -17.89 -51.83 34.64
CA THR A 858 -17.07 -51.43 33.49
C THR A 858 -16.26 -50.19 33.86
N VAL A 859 -14.94 -50.34 33.89
CA VAL A 859 -13.98 -49.24 33.95
C VAL A 859 -13.74 -48.75 32.53
N SER A 860 -14.08 -47.50 32.25
CA SER A 860 -13.78 -46.79 31.00
C SER A 860 -13.66 -45.29 31.26
N GLY A 861 -13.11 -44.55 30.29
CA GLY A 861 -13.25 -43.09 30.29
C GLY A 861 -14.71 -42.68 30.12
N ASN A 862 -15.08 -41.52 30.67
CA ASN A 862 -16.44 -40.96 30.60
C ASN A 862 -16.52 -39.68 29.74
N GLY A 863 -15.46 -39.39 28.98
CA GLY A 863 -15.28 -38.17 28.21
C GLY A 863 -13.80 -37.80 28.12
N PHE A 864 -13.52 -36.63 27.57
CA PHE A 864 -12.18 -36.06 27.54
C PHE A 864 -12.22 -34.55 27.71
N THR A 865 -11.07 -33.97 28.05
CA THR A 865 -10.82 -32.54 28.07
C THR A 865 -9.62 -32.22 27.18
N LEU A 866 -9.68 -31.10 26.46
CA LEU A 866 -8.56 -30.60 25.66
C LEU A 866 -7.82 -29.53 26.46
N SER A 867 -6.48 -29.53 26.41
CA SER A 867 -5.66 -28.47 27.03
C SER A 867 -5.93 -27.08 26.45
N VAL A 868 -6.54 -27.01 25.27
CA VAL A 868 -7.05 -25.79 24.63
C VAL A 868 -8.54 -26.02 24.36
N GLY A 869 -9.42 -25.45 25.20
CA GLY A 869 -10.86 -25.72 25.15
C GLY A 869 -11.58 -25.24 23.87
N SER A 870 -10.91 -24.44 23.03
CA SER A 870 -11.39 -24.02 21.71
C SER A 870 -10.86 -24.85 20.54
N ALA A 871 -10.02 -25.86 20.81
CA ALA A 871 -9.44 -26.70 19.76
C ALA A 871 -10.51 -27.58 19.11
N GLN A 872 -10.58 -27.54 17.78
CA GLN A 872 -11.45 -28.41 17.00
C GLN A 872 -10.66 -29.63 16.54
N VAL A 873 -11.00 -30.79 17.12
CA VAL A 873 -10.46 -32.10 16.74
C VAL A 873 -11.57 -32.91 16.07
N LEU A 874 -11.17 -33.77 15.13
CA LEU A 874 -12.07 -34.62 14.35
C LEU A 874 -12.12 -36.05 14.92
N GLY A 875 -13.09 -36.83 14.47
CA GLY A 875 -13.27 -38.24 14.86
C GLY A 875 -14.19 -38.45 16.05
N THR A 876 -14.11 -39.63 16.66
CA THR A 876 -14.92 -40.00 17.84
C THR A 876 -14.01 -40.74 18.81
N PRO A 877 -13.92 -40.31 20.08
CA PRO A 877 -13.01 -40.93 21.04
C PRO A 877 -13.45 -42.37 21.32
N THR A 878 -12.51 -43.30 21.19
CA THR A 878 -12.68 -44.69 21.59
C THR A 878 -11.93 -44.92 22.89
N TYR A 879 -12.63 -45.35 23.93
CA TYR A 879 -12.03 -45.67 25.23
C TYR A 879 -11.79 -47.17 25.35
N ALA A 880 -10.60 -47.56 25.81
CA ALA A 880 -10.42 -48.92 26.30
C ALA A 880 -11.31 -49.12 27.54
N SER A 881 -11.86 -50.33 27.67
CA SER A 881 -12.64 -50.70 28.84
C SER A 881 -12.25 -52.07 29.38
N THR A 882 -12.36 -52.23 30.69
CA THR A 882 -12.14 -53.49 31.39
C THR A 882 -13.19 -53.66 32.50
N SER A 883 -13.39 -54.87 32.99
CA SER A 883 -14.31 -55.12 34.11
C SER A 883 -13.52 -55.21 35.41
N ALA A 884 -13.89 -54.40 36.40
CA ALA A 884 -13.24 -54.38 37.72
C ALA A 884 -14.25 -54.35 38.87
N ARG A 885 -13.99 -55.17 39.88
CA ARG A 885 -14.78 -55.27 41.13
C ARG A 885 -14.10 -54.56 42.29
N ASN A 886 -12.82 -54.87 42.51
CA ASN A 886 -12.07 -54.55 43.72
C ASN A 886 -11.62 -53.07 43.76
N ALA A 887 -11.23 -52.61 44.95
CA ALA A 887 -10.62 -51.29 45.11
C ALA A 887 -9.22 -51.25 44.46
N GLY A 888 -8.89 -50.12 43.83
CA GLY A 888 -7.63 -49.95 43.12
C GLY A 888 -7.65 -48.82 42.09
N ALA A 889 -6.48 -48.57 41.51
CA ALA A 889 -6.25 -47.63 40.42
C ALA A 889 -6.20 -48.41 39.09
N TYR A 890 -7.10 -48.09 38.17
CA TYR A 890 -7.22 -48.76 36.88
C TYR A 890 -6.90 -47.78 35.75
N ALA A 891 -5.91 -48.12 34.91
CA ALA A 891 -5.51 -47.26 33.80
C ALA A 891 -6.62 -47.11 32.75
N LEU A 892 -6.84 -45.87 32.30
CA LEU A 892 -7.73 -45.54 31.20
C LEU A 892 -6.89 -45.21 29.96
N SER A 893 -7.37 -45.60 28.77
CA SER A 893 -6.78 -45.13 27.52
C SER A 893 -7.83 -44.70 26.49
N MET A 894 -7.42 -43.79 25.62
CA MET A 894 -8.23 -43.22 24.55
C MET A 894 -7.49 -43.19 23.21
N SER A 895 -8.22 -43.33 22.11
CA SER A 895 -7.78 -43.16 20.73
C SER A 895 -8.92 -42.61 19.84
N GLY A 896 -8.72 -42.50 18.52
CA GLY A 896 -9.79 -42.20 17.56
C GLY A 896 -10.03 -40.72 17.23
N LEU A 897 -9.31 -39.79 17.89
CA LEU A 897 -9.27 -38.38 17.50
C LEU A 897 -8.17 -38.13 16.45
N TYR A 898 -8.46 -37.24 15.49
CA TYR A 898 -7.52 -36.82 14.43
C TYR A 898 -7.68 -35.34 14.06
N SER A 899 -6.84 -34.86 13.15
CA SER A 899 -6.85 -33.48 12.62
C SER A 899 -6.39 -33.45 11.17
N ASP A 900 -6.63 -32.35 10.45
CA ASP A 900 -5.97 -32.01 9.19
C ASP A 900 -4.63 -31.27 9.39
N GLN A 901 -4.01 -30.86 8.27
CA GLN A 901 -2.68 -30.23 8.17
C GLN A 901 -2.53 -28.87 8.88
N LEU A 902 -3.61 -28.10 9.08
CA LEU A 902 -3.54 -26.76 9.70
C LEU A 902 -4.16 -26.71 11.11
N GLY A 903 -4.69 -27.85 11.57
CA GLY A 903 -5.18 -28.06 12.93
C GLY A 903 -4.08 -28.43 13.93
N TYR A 904 -4.14 -29.65 14.46
CA TYR A 904 -3.50 -30.03 15.72
C TYR A 904 -2.64 -31.29 15.65
N ASP A 905 -1.58 -31.32 16.47
CA ASP A 905 -0.85 -32.53 16.84
C ASP A 905 -1.36 -33.02 18.20
N ILE A 906 -2.21 -34.06 18.17
CA ILE A 906 -2.95 -34.54 19.34
C ILE A 906 -2.09 -35.55 20.11
N SER A 907 -1.83 -35.24 21.38
CA SER A 907 -1.19 -36.12 22.36
C SER A 907 -2.23 -36.62 23.37
N TYR A 908 -2.30 -37.93 23.59
CA TYR A 908 -3.26 -38.52 24.54
C TYR A 908 -2.67 -38.55 25.95
N VAL A 909 -3.35 -37.90 26.91
CA VAL A 909 -3.00 -37.97 28.34
C VAL A 909 -3.90 -39.00 29.00
N GLN A 910 -3.32 -40.15 29.32
CA GLN A 910 -4.02 -41.29 29.88
C GLN A 910 -4.44 -41.02 31.33
N GLY A 911 -5.66 -41.42 31.68
CA GLY A 911 -6.26 -41.20 33.00
C GLY A 911 -6.20 -42.44 33.90
N THR A 912 -6.71 -42.31 35.12
CA THR A 912 -6.83 -43.42 36.08
C THR A 912 -8.23 -43.43 36.69
N TYR A 913 -9.00 -44.47 36.40
CA TYR A 913 -10.25 -44.73 37.08
C TYR A 913 -9.97 -45.33 38.46
N THR A 914 -10.36 -44.64 39.53
CA THR A 914 -10.13 -45.11 40.90
C THR A 914 -11.38 -45.76 41.47
N ILE A 915 -11.31 -47.04 41.85
CA ILE A 915 -12.27 -47.65 42.78
C ILE A 915 -11.71 -47.42 44.18
N SER A 916 -12.24 -46.43 44.88
CA SER A 916 -11.87 -46.08 46.25
C SER A 916 -12.32 -47.16 47.23
N GLN A 917 -11.49 -47.42 48.24
CA GLN A 917 -11.84 -48.35 49.33
C GLN A 917 -13.11 -47.89 50.06
N ARG A 918 -13.94 -48.86 50.46
CA ARG A 918 -15.13 -48.59 51.27
C ARG A 918 -14.75 -48.42 52.73
N ALA A 919 -15.12 -47.31 53.34
CA ALA A 919 -14.93 -47.10 54.78
C ALA A 919 -15.74 -48.15 55.59
N ILE A 920 -15.09 -48.83 56.53
CA ILE A 920 -15.71 -49.84 57.40
C ILE A 920 -15.38 -49.55 58.87
N GLY A 921 -16.42 -49.49 59.70
CA GLY A 921 -16.31 -49.35 61.15
C GLY A 921 -16.75 -50.62 61.88
N GLY A 922 -16.72 -50.56 63.21
CA GLY A 922 -17.18 -51.66 64.05
C GLY A 922 -17.57 -51.20 65.45
N ALA A 923 -18.34 -52.03 66.15
CA ALA A 923 -18.67 -51.83 67.55
C ALA A 923 -17.67 -52.64 68.40
N PHE A 924 -16.96 -51.94 69.29
CA PHE A 924 -15.93 -52.54 70.14
C PHE A 924 -16.15 -52.17 71.60
N THR A 925 -15.76 -53.08 72.48
CA THR A 925 -15.77 -52.95 73.95
C THR A 925 -14.40 -53.36 74.46
N ALA A 926 -14.05 -52.95 75.68
CA ALA A 926 -12.79 -53.34 76.31
C ALA A 926 -13.06 -53.93 77.70
N ASP A 927 -12.29 -54.95 78.07
CA ASP A 927 -12.42 -55.56 79.38
C ASP A 927 -11.87 -54.65 80.48
N ASN A 928 -12.57 -54.64 81.61
CA ASN A 928 -12.01 -54.15 82.86
C ASN A 928 -10.84 -55.06 83.27
N LYS A 929 -9.69 -54.49 83.61
CA LYS A 929 -8.51 -55.24 84.08
C LYS A 929 -8.16 -54.91 85.53
N ILE A 930 -7.47 -55.83 86.18
CA ILE A 930 -6.73 -55.56 87.41
C ILE A 930 -5.36 -54.97 87.02
N TYR A 931 -4.85 -54.00 87.78
CA TYR A 931 -3.57 -53.35 87.53
C TYR A 931 -2.42 -54.37 87.44
N ASP A 932 -1.79 -54.45 86.26
CA ASP A 932 -0.69 -55.34 85.91
C ASP A 932 0.61 -54.60 85.53
N GLY A 933 0.54 -53.26 85.45
CA GLY A 933 1.65 -52.40 85.02
C GLY A 933 1.70 -52.09 83.52
N THR A 934 0.78 -52.61 82.69
CA THR A 934 0.76 -52.41 81.22
C THR A 934 -0.44 -51.58 80.76
N THR A 935 -0.29 -50.89 79.63
CA THR A 935 -1.39 -50.17 78.95
C THR A 935 -2.25 -51.06 78.06
N THR A 936 -1.86 -52.31 77.82
CA THR A 936 -2.60 -53.24 76.95
C THR A 936 -4.01 -53.50 77.49
N ALA A 937 -5.01 -53.38 76.63
CA ALA A 937 -6.40 -53.69 76.89
C ALA A 937 -6.85 -54.85 76.00
N THR A 938 -7.57 -55.82 76.57
CA THR A 938 -8.31 -56.82 75.79
C THR A 938 -9.53 -56.13 75.19
N VAL A 939 -9.67 -56.18 73.86
CA VAL A 939 -10.79 -55.58 73.12
C VAL A 939 -11.62 -56.69 72.50
N HIS A 940 -12.93 -56.57 72.65
CA HIS A 940 -13.93 -57.46 72.07
C HIS A 940 -14.84 -56.70 71.11
N GLY A 941 -15.45 -57.40 70.16
CA GLY A 941 -16.33 -56.81 69.15
C GLY A 941 -15.86 -57.16 67.75
N GLY A 942 -16.37 -56.41 66.77
CA GLY A 942 -16.10 -56.67 65.36
C GLY A 942 -16.64 -55.59 64.43
N LEU A 943 -16.41 -55.77 63.14
CA LEU A 943 -16.95 -54.90 62.09
C LEU A 943 -18.49 -54.94 62.08
N ASP A 944 -19.13 -53.84 61.68
CA ASP A 944 -20.58 -53.82 61.49
C ASP A 944 -20.94 -54.64 60.25
N SER A 945 -21.47 -55.84 60.47
CA SER A 945 -21.84 -56.81 59.43
C SER A 945 -22.92 -56.30 58.47
N ASN A 946 -23.66 -55.24 58.81
CA ASN A 946 -24.63 -54.61 57.89
C ASN A 946 -23.95 -53.67 56.88
N THR A 947 -22.69 -53.30 57.12
CA THR A 947 -21.92 -52.37 56.27
C THR A 947 -20.88 -53.06 55.40
N VAL A 948 -20.50 -54.29 55.75
CA VAL A 948 -19.76 -55.24 54.89
C VAL A 948 -20.66 -55.62 53.71
N VAL A 949 -20.10 -55.67 52.50
CA VAL A 949 -20.86 -56.09 51.32
C VAL A 949 -21.12 -57.59 51.39
N ALA A 950 -22.36 -58.00 51.08
CA ALA A 950 -22.79 -59.38 51.18
C ALA A 950 -21.95 -60.30 50.27
N GLY A 951 -21.27 -61.27 50.90
CA GLY A 951 -20.42 -62.27 50.22
C GLY A 951 -18.92 -62.02 50.34
N ASP A 952 -18.47 -60.89 50.88
CA ASP A 952 -17.05 -60.58 51.07
C ASP A 952 -16.44 -61.33 52.27
N ASP A 953 -15.21 -61.81 52.11
CA ASP A 953 -14.38 -62.31 53.21
C ASP A 953 -13.62 -61.15 53.87
N LEU A 954 -14.23 -60.61 54.92
CA LEU A 954 -13.70 -59.48 55.69
C LEU A 954 -13.81 -59.70 57.20
N SER A 955 -12.68 -59.57 57.89
CA SER A 955 -12.54 -59.63 59.33
C SER A 955 -11.61 -58.52 59.83
N VAL A 956 -11.54 -58.31 61.14
CA VAL A 956 -10.63 -57.33 61.76
C VAL A 956 -9.90 -57.95 62.95
N THR A 957 -8.59 -57.78 63.00
CA THR A 957 -7.78 -58.05 64.19
C THR A 957 -7.56 -56.74 64.92
N THR A 958 -7.92 -56.65 66.20
CA THR A 958 -7.80 -55.42 67.00
C THR A 958 -6.83 -55.54 68.17
N ASN A 959 -6.13 -54.44 68.45
CA ASN A 959 -5.31 -54.24 69.65
C ASN A 959 -5.83 -53.02 70.43
N GLY A 960 -6.06 -53.17 71.73
CA GLY A 960 -6.49 -52.10 72.61
C GLY A 960 -5.36 -51.51 73.46
N LEU A 961 -5.35 -50.19 73.62
CA LEU A 961 -4.42 -49.48 74.50
C LEU A 961 -5.17 -48.46 75.36
N PHE A 962 -5.07 -48.59 76.68
CA PHE A 962 -5.39 -47.49 77.60
C PHE A 962 -4.39 -46.35 77.41
N ALA A 963 -4.87 -45.11 77.58
CA ALA A 963 -4.00 -43.92 77.52
C ALA A 963 -2.83 -43.96 78.53
N ASP A 964 -3.05 -44.57 79.69
CA ASP A 964 -2.05 -44.80 80.72
C ASP A 964 -2.43 -46.03 81.58
N LYS A 965 -1.45 -46.61 82.27
CA LYS A 965 -1.61 -47.84 83.08
C LYS A 965 -2.30 -47.65 84.43
N ASN A 966 -2.61 -46.43 84.87
CA ASN A 966 -3.03 -46.16 86.24
C ASN A 966 -4.51 -46.53 86.46
N VAL A 967 -4.84 -46.92 87.70
CA VAL A 967 -6.20 -47.22 88.16
C VAL A 967 -7.18 -46.09 87.85
N GLY A 968 -8.39 -46.43 87.43
CA GLY A 968 -9.47 -45.48 87.14
C GLY A 968 -10.67 -46.13 86.46
N GLN A 969 -11.85 -45.55 86.65
CA GLN A 969 -13.10 -45.95 85.99
C GLN A 969 -13.28 -45.21 84.66
N GLY A 970 -13.90 -45.84 83.66
CA GLY A 970 -14.27 -45.18 82.41
C GLY A 970 -13.10 -44.63 81.59
N LYS A 971 -11.91 -45.23 81.71
CA LYS A 971 -10.71 -44.81 80.96
C LYS A 971 -10.90 -45.15 79.48
N ALA A 972 -10.60 -44.19 78.61
CA ALA A 972 -10.61 -44.40 77.17
C ALA A 972 -9.59 -45.46 76.74
N VAL A 973 -10.02 -46.33 75.82
CA VAL A 973 -9.20 -47.35 75.16
C VAL A 973 -9.13 -47.02 73.67
N SER A 974 -7.93 -46.73 73.20
CA SER A 974 -7.65 -46.60 71.76
C SER A 974 -7.67 -47.98 71.12
N VAL A 975 -8.58 -48.20 70.17
CA VAL A 975 -8.66 -49.44 69.38
C VAL A 975 -7.94 -49.23 68.06
N LEU A 976 -6.84 -49.95 67.86
CA LEU A 976 -6.17 -50.07 66.56
C LEU A 976 -6.62 -51.37 65.90
N GLY A 977 -6.93 -51.34 64.60
CA GLY A 977 -7.42 -52.49 63.87
C GLY A 977 -6.73 -52.67 62.52
N SER A 978 -6.48 -53.92 62.15
CA SER A 978 -6.02 -54.33 60.82
C SER A 978 -7.05 -55.27 60.20
N LEU A 979 -7.45 -54.98 58.95
CA LEU A 979 -8.39 -55.83 58.22
C LEU A 979 -7.68 -57.08 57.70
N THR A 980 -8.41 -58.20 57.71
CA THR A 980 -7.95 -59.53 57.31
C THR A 980 -9.04 -60.23 56.50
N GLY A 981 -8.68 -61.23 55.69
CA GLY A 981 -9.58 -61.89 54.73
C GLY A 981 -9.29 -61.49 53.28
N ALA A 982 -9.83 -62.24 52.32
CA ALA A 982 -9.53 -62.10 50.90
C ALA A 982 -9.98 -60.75 50.30
N ASP A 983 -11.06 -60.16 50.80
CA ASP A 983 -11.59 -58.87 50.34
C ASP A 983 -11.07 -57.68 51.16
N ALA A 984 -10.15 -57.87 52.12
CA ALA A 984 -9.65 -56.81 53.00
C ALA A 984 -9.06 -55.60 52.25
N GLY A 985 -8.48 -55.81 51.06
CA GLY A 985 -7.98 -54.73 50.20
C GLY A 985 -9.05 -53.78 49.67
N ASN A 986 -10.33 -54.17 49.71
CA ASN A 986 -11.46 -53.37 49.23
C ASN A 986 -11.96 -52.34 50.25
N TYR A 987 -11.45 -52.37 51.48
CA TYR A 987 -11.99 -51.62 52.61
C TYR A 987 -10.92 -50.81 53.34
N GLN A 988 -11.35 -49.69 53.94
CA GLN A 988 -10.53 -48.85 54.80
C GLN A 988 -11.11 -48.91 56.22
N PHE A 989 -10.33 -49.43 57.18
CA PHE A 989 -10.77 -49.48 58.58
C PHE A 989 -10.82 -48.09 59.20
N ILE A 990 -11.99 -47.74 59.74
CA ILE A 990 -12.22 -46.54 60.53
C ILE A 990 -12.25 -46.94 62.00
N ALA A 991 -11.18 -46.59 62.72
CA ALA A 991 -11.10 -46.82 64.16
C ALA A 991 -12.21 -46.07 64.91
N PRO A 992 -12.74 -46.63 66.02
CA PRO A 992 -13.66 -45.93 66.91
C PRO A 992 -13.10 -44.57 67.36
N SER A 993 -13.99 -43.59 67.52
CA SER A 993 -13.62 -42.29 68.09
C SER A 993 -13.04 -42.45 69.50
N ASN A 994 -12.01 -41.67 69.82
CA ASN A 994 -11.35 -41.72 71.12
C ASN A 994 -12.36 -41.43 72.25
N GLY A 995 -12.42 -42.30 73.25
CA GLY A 995 -13.40 -42.26 74.34
C GLY A 995 -14.73 -42.96 74.06
N SER A 996 -14.98 -43.47 72.85
CA SER A 996 -16.16 -44.30 72.54
C SER A 996 -16.06 -45.72 73.13
N VAL A 997 -14.83 -46.23 73.27
CA VAL A 997 -14.53 -47.48 73.98
C VAL A 997 -13.88 -47.13 75.31
N VAL A 998 -14.49 -47.59 76.41
CA VAL A 998 -14.01 -47.32 77.77
C VAL A 998 -13.98 -48.59 78.62
N ALA A 999 -13.02 -48.66 79.54
CA ALA A 999 -12.90 -49.72 80.52
C ALA A 999 -12.29 -49.21 81.84
N ALA A 1000 -12.35 -50.03 82.88
CA ALA A 1000 -11.74 -49.76 84.17
C ALA A 1000 -10.40 -50.47 84.34
N ILE A 1001 -9.44 -49.78 84.95
CA ILE A 1001 -8.29 -50.43 85.59
C ILE A 1001 -8.54 -50.40 87.10
N THR A 1002 -8.65 -51.57 87.72
CA THR A 1002 -8.93 -51.72 89.17
C THR A 1002 -7.64 -52.02 89.95
N PRO A 1003 -7.54 -51.66 91.26
CA PRO A 1003 -6.36 -51.94 92.05
C PRO A 1003 -6.06 -53.43 92.16
N ARG A 1004 -4.77 -53.80 92.10
CA ARG A 1004 -4.34 -55.17 92.42
C ARG A 1004 -4.20 -55.32 93.93
N THR A 1005 -5.07 -56.11 94.53
CA THR A 1005 -4.98 -56.47 95.95
C THR A 1005 -3.70 -57.23 96.24
N ILE A 1006 -2.92 -56.77 97.22
CA ILE A 1006 -1.73 -57.46 97.74
C ILE A 1006 -2.02 -57.84 99.19
N GLY A 1007 -2.06 -59.14 99.48
CA GLY A 1007 -2.16 -59.66 100.84
C GLY A 1007 -0.79 -59.73 101.49
N GLY A 1008 -0.51 -58.85 102.45
CA GLY A 1008 0.65 -58.96 103.32
C GLY A 1008 0.30 -59.73 104.59
N ALA A 1009 1.06 -60.78 104.91
CA ALA A 1009 1.09 -61.31 106.26
C ALA A 1009 2.10 -60.49 107.07
N PHE A 1010 1.63 -59.86 108.15
CA PHE A 1010 2.49 -59.10 109.06
C PHE A 1010 2.85 -59.99 110.26
N THR A 1011 4.15 -60.09 110.54
CA THR A 1011 4.73 -60.67 111.77
C THR A 1011 5.72 -59.68 112.35
#